data_AF-A0A9D6YEA6-F1
#
_entry.id   AF-A0A9D6YEA6-F1
#
_cell.length_a   1.000
_cell.length_b   1.000
_cell.length_c   1.000
_cell.angle_alpha   90.00
_cell.angle_beta   90.00
_cell.angle_gamma   90.00
#
_symmetry.space_group_name_H-M   'P 1'
#
loop_
_entity.id
_entity.type
_entity.pdbx_description
1 polymer ?
#
loop_
_entity_poly.entity_id
_entity_poly.type
_entity_poly.pdbx_seq_one_letter_code
_entity_poly.pdbx_strand_id
1 'polypeptide(L)'
;VCEARRFKSEVLVIQWNGRSVADLLATSVSDALVLFSEHAAIRTRLASLESVGLGYLTLGQPLNTLSGGESQRLKLVRYLGAFTASDAPPSALNPQLSALSSPLAPVPGALLLLDEPTTGLHRHDVKRLLAVLQALVDRGHSVLVIEHNLDVLKSADWLIEIGPDAGADGGRLVAEGPPEFVATAGTATSPFLRAALDSGNLLGYPTQELAAAEAAAPYHDARAPVARELTLIGARENNLKNLSLTIPHRQLNVVTGVSGSGKSTLAFDIIFAEGQRRFMESMSPYARQFVEQLPRPAVDRLTGIPPTVAIEQRVTRGSRKSTVATITEVAQYLRLLYARLGVQHHPDSDRPVTPLSAGALKKLLARVLATPAARKAKHLHLCAPLIRGRKGHHQPIATWIARQGYELLRADGRLTRVDAFQKLDRYREHDIEVVVADLASATSVRGKVKGVSRTRAQTLNLTPRTLNSPSAALDTALRLGKGSSFLLSERGEILSWFSTTRTDIETGESFPELDPKNFSFNSPRGWCPTCRGHGRVFPWMLEPDDEDENDPAIRLREFGIESADDMADTGQSCPECHGARLNRVGRAVKLHFVGGPRIPHAAGLARSARPTLDALSLPELLRNTPAQLLAYLRRLELDARGRLIVQDIGPQIEERLKFLDHVGLGYLSLDRPTETLSGGEAQRIRLAAQLGSNLSGVLYVLDEPSIGLHARDNDRLIETLQALRAKGNTLLVVEHDEGLMECADRIIDLGPAAGIHGGEVLANGTPAEIKRSAKSLTGLFLARGIAHPIRGSYRELPNFNRPPAKNPAWLELSAACFRNLKGFDLRLPLGRLIMVAGPSGAGKSTLFRDLLYPAVACAIKTGATTLMGRAFVRATGFAVGDGSSLSSARPSPYPFVALRSANVFRSVIEVDQSPIGKTPRSTPATYLGIFDQIRQFFASLPESKIRGYTASRFSFNTAGGRCPACDGAGRIKLEMAFMPDTYLPCDDCRGSRYSPELADITWKGKTIGQVLQLTFEEAAEFFDFHSQLSQICQLMIDCGLGYLTLGQSSP
;
A
#
# COMPACT_ATOMS: atom_id res chain seq x y z
N VAL A 1 -26.06 6.10 37.62
CA VAL A 1 -25.45 6.64 38.87
C VAL A 1 -25.05 8.11 38.72
N CYS A 2 -24.34 8.55 37.67
CA CYS A 2 -23.90 9.96 37.55
C CYS A 2 -24.60 10.82 36.47
N GLU A 3 -25.61 10.30 35.76
CA GLU A 3 -26.44 11.04 34.76
C GLU A 3 -25.64 11.96 33.81
N ALA A 4 -24.51 11.47 33.29
CA ALA A 4 -23.54 12.19 32.46
C ALA A 4 -22.87 13.45 33.09
N ARG A 5 -23.16 13.80 34.34
CA ARG A 5 -22.58 14.97 35.05
C ARG A 5 -21.18 14.77 35.62
N ARG A 6 -20.60 13.56 35.52
CA ARG A 6 -19.20 13.18 35.85
C ARG A 6 -18.67 13.39 37.29
N PHE A 7 -19.30 14.23 38.12
CA PHE A 7 -18.87 14.52 39.49
C PHE A 7 -19.81 13.92 40.54
N LYS A 8 -19.31 13.72 41.77
CA LYS A 8 -20.14 13.35 42.93
C LYS A 8 -21.10 14.48 43.29
N SER A 9 -22.25 14.13 43.86
CA SER A 9 -23.25 15.09 44.37
C SER A 9 -22.67 16.12 45.32
N GLU A 10 -21.74 15.72 46.20
CA GLU A 10 -20.97 16.60 47.11
C GLU A 10 -20.22 17.73 46.37
N VAL A 11 -19.68 17.44 45.19
CA VAL A 11 -18.91 18.39 44.38
C VAL A 11 -19.83 19.27 43.53
N LEU A 12 -20.98 18.74 43.08
CA LEU A 12 -21.99 19.47 42.31
C LEU A 12 -22.69 20.58 43.10
N VAL A 13 -22.58 20.57 44.44
CA VAL A 13 -23.06 21.65 45.33
C VAL A 13 -22.17 22.91 45.22
N ILE A 14 -20.89 22.75 44.85
CA ILE A 14 -19.97 23.88 44.70
C ILE A 14 -20.27 24.59 43.37
N GLN A 15 -20.68 25.85 43.43
CA GLN A 15 -21.06 26.64 42.27
C GLN A 15 -20.21 27.92 42.13
N TRP A 16 -19.85 28.25 40.89
CA TRP A 16 -19.23 29.51 40.50
C TRP A 16 -20.10 30.15 39.41
N ASN A 17 -20.50 31.41 39.60
CA ASN A 17 -21.48 32.11 38.74
C ASN A 17 -22.78 31.28 38.48
N GLY A 18 -23.27 30.59 39.52
CA GLY A 18 -24.48 29.76 39.45
C GLY A 18 -24.34 28.45 38.67
N ARG A 19 -23.12 28.06 38.29
CA ARG A 19 -22.80 26.82 37.56
C ARG A 19 -21.93 25.91 38.42
N SER A 20 -22.25 24.62 38.48
CA SER A 20 -21.35 23.62 39.08
C SER A 20 -20.18 23.31 38.12
N VAL A 21 -19.14 22.64 38.62
CA VAL A 21 -18.01 22.19 37.77
C VAL A 21 -18.47 21.33 36.57
N ALA A 22 -19.55 20.56 36.71
CA ALA A 22 -20.13 19.80 35.61
C ALA A 22 -20.77 20.72 34.55
N ASP A 23 -21.48 21.75 34.98
CA ASP A 23 -22.12 22.72 34.09
C ASP A 23 -21.07 23.57 33.36
N LEU A 24 -19.97 23.91 34.05
CA LEU A 24 -18.80 24.57 33.45
C LEU A 24 -18.14 23.68 32.38
N LEU A 25 -17.92 22.40 32.66
CA LEU A 25 -17.30 21.47 31.71
C LEU A 25 -18.24 21.06 30.56
N ALA A 26 -19.56 21.21 30.74
CA ALA A 26 -20.57 21.09 29.68
C ALA A 26 -20.80 22.41 28.90
N THR A 27 -20.18 23.52 29.30
CA THR A 27 -20.25 24.80 28.59
C THR A 27 -19.30 24.77 27.38
N SER A 28 -19.75 25.26 26.21
CA SER A 28 -18.91 25.33 25.01
C SER A 28 -17.73 26.31 25.19
N VAL A 29 -16.63 26.15 24.45
CA VAL A 29 -15.50 27.10 24.46
C VAL A 29 -15.96 28.52 24.09
N SER A 30 -16.94 28.65 23.20
CA SER A 30 -17.53 29.95 22.81
C SER A 30 -18.34 30.58 23.96
N ASP A 31 -19.17 29.79 24.65
CA ASP A 31 -19.92 30.26 25.82
C ASP A 31 -18.98 30.56 27.01
N ALA A 32 -17.93 29.76 27.16
CA ALA A 32 -16.89 29.93 28.17
C ALA A 32 -16.06 31.21 27.94
N LEU A 33 -15.89 31.66 26.69
CA LEU A 33 -15.22 32.93 26.41
C LEU A 33 -15.99 34.14 26.93
N VAL A 34 -17.32 34.08 26.95
CA VAL A 34 -18.18 35.07 27.60
C VAL A 34 -18.07 34.93 29.12
N LEU A 35 -18.12 33.70 29.63
CA LEU A 35 -18.09 33.39 31.06
C LEU A 35 -16.77 33.76 31.77
N PHE A 36 -15.63 33.58 31.10
CA PHE A 36 -14.29 33.90 31.61
C PHE A 36 -13.75 35.24 31.06
N SER A 37 -14.64 36.15 30.69
CA SER A 37 -14.30 37.44 30.06
C SER A 37 -13.34 38.31 30.90
N GLU A 38 -13.44 38.25 32.23
CA GLU A 38 -12.55 38.95 33.18
C GLU A 38 -11.18 38.25 33.39
N HIS A 39 -11.03 36.99 33.00
CA HIS A 39 -9.81 36.20 33.20
C HIS A 39 -8.95 36.14 31.92
N ALA A 40 -8.18 37.20 31.67
CA ALA A 40 -7.40 37.39 30.44
C ALA A 40 -6.53 36.18 30.00
N ALA A 41 -5.90 35.47 30.92
CA ALA A 41 -5.08 34.29 30.61
C ALA A 41 -5.90 33.10 30.07
N ILE A 42 -7.03 32.80 30.70
CA ILE A 42 -7.97 31.74 30.26
C ILE A 42 -8.58 32.16 28.92
N ARG A 43 -9.09 33.40 28.84
CA ARG A 43 -9.69 33.97 27.63
C ARG A 43 -8.75 33.90 26.42
N THR A 44 -7.45 34.14 26.58
CA THR A 44 -6.48 34.07 25.47
C THR A 44 -6.29 32.65 24.93
N ARG A 45 -6.32 31.63 25.80
CA ARG A 45 -6.24 30.22 25.38
C ARG A 45 -7.54 29.75 24.72
N LEU A 46 -8.67 30.03 25.36
CA LEU A 46 -9.99 29.70 24.79
C LEU A 46 -10.22 30.41 23.44
N ALA A 47 -9.76 31.65 23.28
CA ALA A 47 -9.85 32.38 22.02
C ALA A 47 -8.94 31.77 20.95
N SER A 48 -7.82 31.15 21.33
CA SER A 48 -7.00 30.38 20.40
C SER A 48 -7.75 29.13 19.91
N LEU A 49 -8.45 28.42 20.81
CA LEU A 49 -9.30 27.27 20.46
C LEU A 49 -10.51 27.67 19.60
N GLU A 50 -11.19 28.76 19.94
CA GLU A 50 -12.27 29.30 19.11
C GLU A 50 -11.77 29.76 17.74
N SER A 51 -10.60 30.39 17.66
CA SER A 51 -9.99 30.84 16.39
C SER A 51 -9.63 29.68 15.45
N VAL A 52 -9.33 28.50 15.99
CA VAL A 52 -9.18 27.27 15.19
C VAL A 52 -10.50 26.53 14.95
N GLY A 53 -11.61 27.14 15.34
CA GLY A 53 -12.96 26.64 15.16
C GLY A 53 -13.36 25.54 16.12
N LEU A 54 -12.65 25.35 17.23
CA LEU A 54 -13.01 24.39 18.27
C LEU A 54 -13.94 25.02 19.33
N GLY A 55 -14.53 26.19 19.04
CA GLY A 55 -15.45 26.93 19.92
C GLY A 55 -16.70 26.14 20.35
N TYR A 56 -17.12 25.13 19.58
CA TYR A 56 -18.25 24.24 19.90
C TYR A 56 -17.87 23.11 20.86
N LEU A 57 -16.58 22.82 21.03
CA LEU A 57 -16.15 21.82 22.01
C LEU A 57 -16.54 22.34 23.39
N THR A 58 -17.12 21.48 24.22
CA THR A 58 -17.29 21.83 25.63
C THR A 58 -15.95 21.77 26.36
N LEU A 59 -15.77 22.53 27.45
CA LEU A 59 -14.48 22.59 28.18
C LEU A 59 -14.03 21.22 28.70
N GLY A 60 -14.96 20.31 29.00
CA GLY A 60 -14.73 18.89 29.25
C GLY A 60 -15.25 17.99 28.14
N GLN A 61 -15.28 18.45 26.88
CA GLN A 61 -15.64 17.58 25.76
C GLN A 61 -14.63 16.43 25.70
N PRO A 62 -15.05 15.16 25.76
CA PRO A 62 -14.16 14.05 25.55
C PRO A 62 -13.47 14.21 24.20
N LEU A 63 -12.20 14.45 24.31
CA LEU A 63 -11.29 14.98 23.34
C LEU A 63 -10.74 13.89 22.34
N ASN A 64 -10.62 12.58 22.67
CA ASN A 64 -10.45 11.51 21.65
C ASN A 64 -11.68 11.22 20.75
N THR A 65 -12.76 12.01 20.89
CA THR A 65 -13.88 12.07 19.93
C THR A 65 -13.55 13.01 18.77
N LEU A 66 -12.48 13.80 18.93
CA LEU A 66 -11.92 14.62 17.87
C LEU A 66 -11.37 13.70 16.78
N SER A 67 -11.96 13.84 15.60
CA SER A 67 -11.49 13.30 14.33
C SER A 67 -10.02 13.62 14.00
N GLY A 68 -9.53 13.04 12.90
CA GLY A 68 -8.22 13.37 12.34
C GLY A 68 -8.03 14.88 12.13
N GLY A 69 -9.00 15.57 11.53
CA GLY A 69 -8.87 17.00 11.26
C GLY A 69 -9.20 17.93 12.43
N GLU A 70 -10.00 17.51 13.42
CA GLU A 70 -10.04 18.17 14.74
C GLU A 70 -8.67 18.05 15.45
N SER A 71 -8.10 16.84 15.49
CA SER A 71 -6.76 16.56 16.03
C SER A 71 -5.62 17.28 15.29
N GLN A 72 -5.75 17.53 13.98
CA GLN A 72 -4.78 18.31 13.22
C GLN A 72 -4.86 19.80 13.52
N ARG A 73 -6.06 20.42 13.47
CA ARG A 73 -6.29 21.84 13.82
C ARG A 73 -5.70 22.22 15.18
N LEU A 74 -5.56 21.23 16.02
CA LEU A 74 -5.13 21.29 17.39
C LEU A 74 -3.64 21.08 17.61
N LYS A 75 -3.02 20.17 16.84
CA LYS A 75 -1.56 20.19 16.64
C LYS A 75 -1.14 21.58 16.13
N LEU A 76 -1.95 22.25 15.31
CA LEU A 76 -1.72 23.63 14.89
C LEU A 76 -1.88 24.66 16.03
N VAL A 77 -2.80 24.47 17.00
CA VAL A 77 -2.89 25.32 18.21
C VAL A 77 -1.59 25.32 19.00
N ARG A 78 -0.91 24.17 19.12
CA ARG A 78 0.41 24.10 19.76
C ARG A 78 1.41 25.06 19.09
N TYR A 79 1.38 25.20 17.77
CA TYR A 79 2.25 26.14 17.05
C TYR A 79 1.75 27.60 17.14
N LEU A 80 0.44 27.83 17.21
CA LEU A 80 -0.11 29.17 17.47
C LEU A 80 0.29 29.72 18.85
N GLY A 81 0.47 28.85 19.86
CA GLY A 81 0.83 29.22 21.23
C GLY A 81 2.32 29.07 21.60
N ALA A 82 3.07 28.14 21.00
CA ALA A 82 4.49 27.93 21.35
C ALA A 82 5.42 29.08 20.91
N PHE A 83 5.00 29.91 19.94
CA PHE A 83 5.79 31.05 19.48
C PHE A 83 5.40 32.40 20.11
N THR A 84 4.47 32.42 21.08
CA THR A 84 4.19 33.62 21.90
C THR A 84 5.07 33.71 23.15
N ALA A 85 5.84 32.67 23.47
CA ALA A 85 6.79 32.66 24.57
C ALA A 85 8.20 33.05 24.10
N SER A 86 8.84 33.95 24.85
CA SER A 86 10.14 34.54 24.57
C SER A 86 11.31 33.60 24.88
N ASP A 87 11.43 32.49 24.16
CA ASP A 87 12.65 31.66 24.16
C ASP A 87 13.64 32.17 23.09
N ALA A 88 14.28 33.30 23.40
CA ALA A 88 15.56 33.65 22.80
C ALA A 88 16.64 32.75 23.43
N PRO A 89 17.57 32.17 22.65
CA PRO A 89 18.75 31.54 23.23
C PRO A 89 19.56 32.60 24.00
N PRO A 90 20.18 32.28 25.15
CA PRO A 90 20.98 33.23 25.91
C PRO A 90 22.21 33.66 25.10
N SER A 91 22.12 34.82 24.47
CA SER A 91 23.22 35.41 23.71
C SER A 91 24.29 35.95 24.66
N ALA A 92 25.39 35.22 24.80
CA ALA A 92 26.61 35.80 25.34
C ALA A 92 27.19 36.81 24.34
N LEU A 93 27.57 38.00 24.84
CA LEU A 93 28.52 38.95 24.24
C LEU A 93 28.07 39.73 22.97
N ASN A 94 27.28 40.80 23.15
CA ASN A 94 27.76 42.19 22.99
C ASN A 94 26.63 43.25 23.09
N PRO A 95 26.53 44.06 24.16
CA PRO A 95 25.42 44.99 24.37
C PRO A 95 25.60 46.40 23.73
N GLN A 96 26.43 46.55 22.69
CA GLN A 96 26.78 47.87 22.12
C GLN A 96 26.38 48.11 20.64
N LEU A 97 25.60 47.22 20.01
CA LEU A 97 25.18 47.34 18.60
C LEU A 97 23.66 47.57 18.40
N SER A 98 22.88 47.73 19.47
CA SER A 98 21.41 47.81 19.42
C SER A 98 20.82 49.16 18.96
N ALA A 99 21.64 50.16 18.61
CA ALA A 99 21.19 51.52 18.29
C ALA A 99 21.00 51.82 16.79
N LEU A 100 21.28 50.87 15.87
CA LEU A 100 21.36 51.14 14.42
C LEU A 100 20.66 50.06 13.54
N SER A 101 19.46 49.61 13.94
CA SER A 101 18.65 48.66 13.15
C SER A 101 17.27 49.21 12.79
N SER A 102 16.97 49.19 11.49
CA SER A 102 15.76 49.74 10.86
C SER A 102 14.46 48.98 11.24
N PRO A 103 13.26 49.60 11.21
CA PRO A 103 12.00 49.00 11.71
C PRO A 103 11.40 47.82 10.91
N LEU A 104 12.16 47.12 10.07
CA LEU A 104 11.65 46.28 8.97
C LEU A 104 12.30 44.89 8.83
N ALA A 105 12.82 44.31 9.92
CA ALA A 105 13.29 42.93 9.94
C ALA A 105 12.17 41.98 10.43
N PRO A 106 11.52 41.18 9.56
CA PRO A 106 10.53 40.18 10.01
C PRO A 106 11.21 39.06 10.80
N VAL A 107 10.56 38.61 11.88
CA VAL A 107 11.02 37.49 12.70
C VAL A 107 11.03 36.21 11.85
N PRO A 108 12.12 35.40 11.86
CA PRO A 108 12.22 34.20 11.05
C PRO A 108 11.23 33.12 11.50
N GLY A 109 10.17 32.95 10.71
CA GLY A 109 9.17 31.89 10.92
C GLY A 109 9.68 30.49 10.57
N ALA A 110 8.83 29.49 10.84
CA ALA A 110 9.04 28.11 10.39
C ALA A 110 8.38 27.85 9.03
N LEU A 111 8.92 26.88 8.28
CA LEU A 111 8.25 26.26 7.13
C LEU A 111 7.42 25.08 7.62
N LEU A 112 6.10 25.16 7.47
CA LEU A 112 5.16 24.11 7.83
C LEU A 112 4.71 23.36 6.57
N LEU A 113 4.91 22.05 6.53
CA LEU A 113 4.48 21.16 5.44
C LEU A 113 3.32 20.28 5.93
N LEU A 114 2.17 20.38 5.27
CA LEU A 114 0.97 19.60 5.57
C LEU A 114 0.58 18.76 4.34
N ASP A 115 0.26 17.48 4.55
CA ASP A 115 -0.14 16.54 3.50
C ASP A 115 -1.62 16.18 3.68
N GLU A 116 -2.46 16.66 2.75
CA GLU A 116 -3.92 16.49 2.69
C GLU A 116 -4.64 16.74 4.05
N PRO A 117 -4.53 17.94 4.66
CA PRO A 117 -5.10 18.18 5.98
C PRO A 117 -6.62 18.35 6.01
N THR A 118 -7.31 18.38 4.86
CA THR A 118 -8.78 18.32 4.81
C THR A 118 -9.37 16.93 4.53
N THR A 119 -8.51 15.92 4.40
CA THR A 119 -8.91 14.50 4.36
C THR A 119 -9.82 14.15 5.55
N GLY A 120 -11.04 13.71 5.25
CA GLY A 120 -12.05 13.30 6.24
C GLY A 120 -12.66 14.45 7.05
N LEU A 121 -12.57 15.69 6.56
CA LEU A 121 -13.20 16.86 7.18
C LEU A 121 -14.51 17.27 6.49
N HIS A 122 -15.53 17.43 7.32
CA HIS A 122 -16.76 18.11 6.94
C HIS A 122 -16.49 19.58 6.58
N ARG A 123 -17.24 20.15 5.63
CA ARG A 123 -17.02 21.51 5.07
C ARG A 123 -16.90 22.62 6.14
N HIS A 124 -17.67 22.50 7.22
CA HIS A 124 -17.58 23.39 8.37
C HIS A 124 -16.18 23.45 9.00
N ASP A 125 -15.54 22.28 9.10
CA ASP A 125 -14.24 22.08 9.70
C ASP A 125 -13.11 22.45 8.72
N VAL A 126 -13.33 22.28 7.42
CA VAL A 126 -12.47 22.85 6.36
C VAL A 126 -12.39 24.38 6.48
N LYS A 127 -13.52 25.07 6.57
CA LYS A 127 -13.55 26.54 6.77
C LYS A 127 -12.75 26.98 8.00
N ARG A 128 -12.86 26.21 9.08
CA ARG A 128 -12.17 26.47 10.35
C ARG A 128 -10.67 26.21 10.24
N LEU A 129 -10.26 25.07 9.68
CA LEU A 129 -8.85 24.77 9.40
C LEU A 129 -8.20 25.85 8.54
N LEU A 130 -8.90 26.34 7.51
CA LEU A 130 -8.40 27.43 6.68
C LEU A 130 -8.14 28.71 7.49
N ALA A 131 -8.99 29.07 8.45
CA ALA A 131 -8.73 30.18 9.36
C ALA A 131 -7.44 29.95 10.20
N VAL A 132 -7.14 28.71 10.62
CA VAL A 132 -5.88 28.36 11.30
C VAL A 132 -4.67 28.60 10.42
N LEU A 133 -4.70 28.09 9.18
CA LEU A 133 -3.60 28.19 8.24
C LEU A 133 -3.33 29.66 7.91
N GLN A 134 -4.39 30.46 7.76
CA GLN A 134 -4.30 31.91 7.60
C GLN A 134 -3.69 32.60 8.85
N ALA A 135 -4.08 32.19 10.06
CA ALA A 135 -3.55 32.74 11.32
C ALA A 135 -2.09 32.33 11.64
N LEU A 136 -1.61 31.22 11.07
CA LEU A 136 -0.19 30.83 11.09
C LEU A 136 0.62 31.70 10.10
N VAL A 137 0.10 31.93 8.90
CA VAL A 137 0.74 32.82 7.91
C VAL A 137 0.82 34.26 8.42
N ASP A 138 -0.24 34.76 9.09
CA ASP A 138 -0.24 36.10 9.70
C ASP A 138 0.75 36.24 10.89
N ARG A 139 1.27 35.12 11.42
CA ARG A 139 2.39 35.09 12.39
C ARG A 139 3.78 34.99 11.73
N GLY A 140 3.87 35.08 10.40
CA GLY A 140 5.12 35.02 9.64
C GLY A 140 5.58 33.61 9.25
N HIS A 141 4.77 32.57 9.47
CA HIS A 141 5.08 31.23 8.98
C HIS A 141 4.85 31.13 7.46
N SER A 142 5.62 30.27 6.79
CA SER A 142 5.28 29.83 5.43
C SER A 142 4.60 28.49 5.54
N VAL A 143 3.38 28.37 4.99
CA VAL A 143 2.53 27.20 5.16
C VAL A 143 2.30 26.60 3.79
N LEU A 144 2.88 25.43 3.54
CA LEU A 144 2.72 24.68 2.30
C LEU A 144 1.84 23.47 2.54
N VAL A 145 0.79 23.36 1.73
CA VAL A 145 -0.23 22.32 1.88
C VAL A 145 -0.43 21.61 0.55
N ILE A 146 -0.30 20.28 0.56
CA ILE A 146 -0.68 19.42 -0.56
C ILE A 146 -2.16 19.09 -0.39
N GLU A 147 -3.01 19.43 -1.37
CA GLU A 147 -4.47 19.31 -1.21
C GLU A 147 -5.22 19.23 -2.54
N HIS A 148 -6.43 18.66 -2.50
CA HIS A 148 -7.36 18.52 -3.62
C HIS A 148 -8.71 19.19 -3.39
N ASN A 149 -9.06 19.52 -2.14
CA ASN A 149 -10.27 20.25 -1.80
C ASN A 149 -10.31 21.66 -2.44
N LEU A 150 -11.33 21.94 -3.26
CA LEU A 150 -11.46 23.19 -4.01
C LEU A 150 -11.61 24.44 -3.11
N ASP A 151 -12.23 24.32 -1.95
CA ASP A 151 -12.34 25.43 -0.98
C ASP A 151 -10.97 25.78 -0.37
N VAL A 152 -10.07 24.80 -0.27
CA VAL A 152 -8.69 25.01 0.14
C VAL A 152 -7.87 25.67 -0.99
N LEU A 153 -8.00 25.19 -2.22
CA LEU A 153 -7.29 25.78 -3.38
C LEU A 153 -7.71 27.24 -3.65
N LYS A 154 -9.00 27.55 -3.54
CA LYS A 154 -9.53 28.94 -3.60
C LYS A 154 -9.02 29.86 -2.48
N SER A 155 -8.39 29.31 -1.44
CA SER A 155 -7.88 30.08 -0.30
C SER A 155 -6.36 30.31 -0.35
N ALA A 156 -5.67 29.81 -1.38
CA ALA A 156 -4.23 29.97 -1.56
C ALA A 156 -3.84 31.43 -1.83
N ASP A 157 -2.74 31.90 -1.25
CA ASP A 157 -2.05 33.08 -1.78
C ASP A 157 -1.24 32.72 -3.05
N TRP A 158 -0.77 31.46 -3.16
CA TRP A 158 -0.04 30.94 -4.31
C TRP A 158 -0.38 29.46 -4.53
N LEU A 159 -0.75 29.09 -5.75
CA LEU A 159 -1.12 27.74 -6.16
C LEU A 159 -0.08 27.19 -7.15
N ILE A 160 0.28 25.92 -6.97
CA ILE A 160 1.28 25.18 -7.75
C ILE A 160 0.62 23.91 -8.25
N GLU A 161 0.66 23.62 -9.55
CA GLU A 161 0.11 22.40 -10.11
C GLU A 161 1.19 21.52 -10.76
N ILE A 162 1.26 20.27 -10.30
CA ILE A 162 2.19 19.25 -10.82
C ILE A 162 1.41 18.25 -11.67
N GLY A 163 1.93 17.98 -12.87
CA GLY A 163 1.26 17.12 -13.86
C GLY A 163 2.10 16.96 -15.14
N PRO A 164 1.48 16.91 -16.34
CA PRO A 164 0.04 17.03 -16.60
C PRO A 164 -0.80 15.84 -16.12
N ASP A 165 -0.18 14.66 -15.95
CA ASP A 165 -0.86 13.44 -15.49
C ASP A 165 -0.06 12.72 -14.40
N ALA A 166 -0.48 11.50 -14.04
CA ALA A 166 0.15 10.68 -13.01
C ALA A 166 1.36 9.86 -13.53
N GLY A 167 2.17 9.33 -12.60
CA GLY A 167 3.21 8.35 -12.90
C GLY A 167 4.31 8.90 -13.82
N ALA A 168 4.63 8.15 -14.89
CA ALA A 168 5.70 8.49 -15.83
C ALA A 168 5.40 9.73 -16.69
N ASP A 169 4.12 10.07 -16.91
CA ASP A 169 3.73 11.23 -17.70
C ASP A 169 3.68 12.53 -16.88
N GLY A 170 3.61 12.41 -15.55
CA GLY A 170 3.68 13.51 -14.59
C GLY A 170 5.06 14.16 -14.40
N GLY A 171 5.28 14.72 -13.21
CA GLY A 171 6.57 15.24 -12.79
C GLY A 171 7.01 16.56 -13.43
N ARG A 172 6.11 17.32 -14.03
CA ARG A 172 6.36 18.70 -14.49
C ARG A 172 5.57 19.69 -13.65
N LEU A 173 6.15 20.88 -13.44
CA LEU A 173 5.37 22.06 -13.08
C LEU A 173 4.56 22.48 -14.30
N VAL A 174 3.23 22.51 -14.17
CA VAL A 174 2.31 22.82 -15.29
C VAL A 174 1.77 24.25 -15.17
N ALA A 175 1.51 24.70 -13.94
CA ALA A 175 1.16 26.08 -13.64
C ALA A 175 1.69 26.46 -12.24
N GLU A 176 2.06 27.73 -12.07
CA GLU A 176 2.25 28.38 -10.78
C GLU A 176 1.67 29.80 -10.84
N GLY A 177 1.00 30.24 -9.78
CA GLY A 177 0.37 31.57 -9.73
C GLY A 177 -0.77 31.68 -8.72
N PRO A 178 -1.46 32.82 -8.66
CA PRO A 178 -2.73 32.95 -7.93
C PRO A 178 -3.79 31.96 -8.45
N PRO A 179 -4.79 31.57 -7.62
CA PRO A 179 -5.85 30.63 -8.02
C PRO A 179 -6.56 31.01 -9.33
N GLU A 180 -6.82 32.30 -9.55
CA GLU A 180 -7.49 32.83 -10.75
C GLU A 180 -6.65 32.61 -12.02
N PHE A 181 -5.33 32.75 -11.92
CA PHE A 181 -4.43 32.48 -13.04
C PHE A 181 -4.44 30.98 -13.37
N VAL A 182 -4.29 30.13 -12.35
CA VAL A 182 -4.29 28.66 -12.54
C VAL A 182 -5.64 28.18 -13.11
N ALA A 183 -6.77 28.77 -12.73
CA ALA A 183 -8.09 28.45 -13.32
C ALA A 183 -8.20 28.73 -14.84
N THR A 184 -7.32 29.57 -15.39
CA THR A 184 -7.24 29.87 -16.84
C THR A 184 -6.16 29.09 -17.59
N ALA A 185 -5.26 28.40 -16.88
CA ALA A 185 -4.04 27.82 -17.45
C ALA A 185 -4.23 26.52 -18.27
N GLY A 186 -5.43 25.96 -18.32
CA GLY A 186 -5.74 24.77 -19.15
C GLY A 186 -5.21 23.44 -18.59
N THR A 187 -5.01 23.40 -17.28
CA THR A 187 -4.49 22.27 -16.51
C THR A 187 -5.59 21.27 -16.09
N ALA A 188 -5.21 20.20 -15.38
CA ALA A 188 -6.17 19.20 -14.89
C ALA A 188 -7.08 19.79 -13.81
N THR A 189 -6.57 20.69 -12.96
CA THR A 189 -7.35 21.39 -11.93
C THR A 189 -8.15 22.59 -12.48
N SER A 190 -7.71 23.19 -13.59
CA SER A 190 -8.33 24.39 -14.21
C SER A 190 -9.88 24.36 -14.33
N PRO A 191 -10.53 23.35 -14.94
CA PRO A 191 -11.98 23.39 -15.14
C PRO A 191 -12.76 23.37 -13.83
N PHE A 192 -12.31 22.57 -12.86
CA PHE A 192 -12.94 22.46 -11.53
C PHE A 192 -12.74 23.73 -10.70
N LEU A 193 -11.54 24.31 -10.73
CA LEU A 193 -11.25 25.57 -10.03
C LEU A 193 -12.02 26.74 -10.64
N ARG A 194 -12.14 26.80 -11.97
CA ARG A 194 -12.98 27.79 -12.67
C ARG A 194 -14.45 27.67 -12.28
N ALA A 195 -15.03 26.47 -12.41
CA ALA A 195 -16.41 26.23 -12.00
C ALA A 195 -16.64 26.60 -10.53
N ALA A 196 -15.71 26.29 -9.62
CA ALA A 196 -15.81 26.61 -8.20
C ALA A 196 -15.60 28.10 -7.86
N LEU A 197 -14.96 28.87 -8.72
CA LEU A 197 -14.85 30.34 -8.64
C LEU A 197 -16.12 31.00 -9.20
N ASP A 198 -16.58 30.56 -10.37
CA ASP A 198 -17.78 31.09 -11.05
C ASP A 198 -19.08 30.80 -10.26
N SER A 199 -19.16 29.63 -9.61
CA SER A 199 -20.28 29.24 -8.73
C SER A 199 -20.46 30.15 -7.52
N GLY A 200 -19.47 31.00 -7.20
CA GLY A 200 -19.62 32.06 -6.20
C GLY A 200 -20.59 33.16 -6.63
N ASN A 201 -20.99 33.22 -7.90
CA ASN A 201 -21.83 34.29 -8.46
C ASN A 201 -23.14 33.87 -9.14
N LEU A 202 -23.32 32.63 -9.65
CA LEU A 202 -24.60 32.19 -10.23
C LEU A 202 -24.78 30.65 -10.31
N LEU A 203 -26.04 30.24 -10.41
CA LEU A 203 -26.53 28.85 -10.45
C LEU A 203 -26.27 28.14 -11.79
N GLY A 204 -26.01 26.83 -11.70
CA GLY A 204 -26.44 25.84 -12.72
C GLY A 204 -25.33 25.15 -13.51
N TYR A 205 -25.20 23.83 -13.31
CA TYR A 205 -24.47 22.96 -14.23
C TYR A 205 -25.26 22.76 -15.53
N PRO A 206 -24.68 23.03 -16.72
CA PRO A 206 -25.22 22.53 -17.97
C PRO A 206 -24.77 21.08 -18.19
N THR A 207 -25.67 20.12 -18.02
CA THR A 207 -25.46 18.74 -18.45
C THR A 207 -25.36 18.69 -19.98
N GLN A 208 -24.13 18.58 -20.51
CA GLN A 208 -23.94 18.23 -21.91
C GLN A 208 -24.34 16.77 -22.16
N GLU A 209 -24.92 16.54 -23.33
CA GLU A 209 -25.66 15.32 -23.67
C GLU A 209 -24.74 14.08 -23.73
N LEU A 210 -24.92 13.16 -22.78
CA LEU A 210 -24.32 11.82 -22.80
C LEU A 210 -25.05 10.90 -23.80
N ALA A 211 -24.75 11.07 -25.08
CA ALA A 211 -25.24 10.20 -26.15
C ALA A 211 -24.32 8.99 -26.36
N ALA A 212 -24.44 7.95 -25.51
CA ALA A 212 -23.88 6.61 -25.75
C ALA A 212 -24.56 5.51 -24.91
N ALA A 213 -25.87 5.36 -25.03
CA ALA A 213 -26.57 4.23 -24.40
C ALA A 213 -26.52 2.98 -25.31
N GLU A 214 -25.71 1.98 -24.95
CA GLU A 214 -26.06 0.60 -25.29
C GLU A 214 -27.19 0.15 -24.35
N ALA A 215 -28.23 -0.47 -24.92
CA ALA A 215 -29.45 -0.78 -24.18
C ALA A 215 -29.22 -1.86 -23.11
N ALA A 216 -29.44 -1.52 -21.84
CA ALA A 216 -29.47 -2.51 -20.77
C ALA A 216 -30.59 -3.52 -21.00
N ALA A 217 -30.26 -4.81 -21.05
CA ALA A 217 -31.24 -5.88 -21.21
C ALA A 217 -32.21 -5.90 -20.00
N PRO A 218 -33.54 -5.94 -20.22
CA PRO A 218 -34.50 -5.96 -19.12
C PRO A 218 -34.45 -7.30 -18.39
N TYR A 219 -33.91 -7.31 -17.17
CA TYR A 219 -33.95 -8.48 -16.31
C TYR A 219 -35.34 -8.62 -15.67
N HIS A 220 -36.00 -9.76 -15.86
CA HIS A 220 -37.33 -9.99 -15.29
C HIS A 220 -37.27 -10.07 -13.76
N ASP A 221 -38.10 -9.26 -13.10
CA ASP A 221 -38.20 -9.15 -11.65
C ASP A 221 -38.90 -10.39 -11.05
N ALA A 222 -38.10 -11.41 -10.74
CA ALA A 222 -38.56 -12.65 -10.11
C ALA A 222 -38.95 -12.40 -8.64
N ARG A 223 -40.24 -12.18 -8.42
CA ARG A 223 -40.86 -11.86 -7.12
C ARG A 223 -40.53 -12.90 -6.04
N ALA A 224 -39.62 -12.54 -5.14
CA ALA A 224 -39.54 -13.08 -3.78
C ALA A 224 -39.55 -11.92 -2.77
N PRO A 225 -40.29 -12.01 -1.64
CA PRO A 225 -40.41 -10.93 -0.67
C PRO A 225 -39.18 -10.87 0.25
N VAL A 226 -38.02 -10.54 -0.31
CA VAL A 226 -36.89 -10.05 0.49
C VAL A 226 -37.31 -8.69 1.06
N ALA A 227 -37.06 -8.45 2.36
CA ALA A 227 -37.30 -7.15 2.97
C ALA A 227 -36.65 -6.05 2.12
N ARG A 228 -37.37 -4.96 1.85
CA ARG A 228 -36.93 -3.90 0.91
C ARG A 228 -35.98 -2.88 1.55
N GLU A 229 -35.72 -3.03 2.85
CA GLU A 229 -34.99 -2.09 3.68
C GLU A 229 -34.31 -2.80 4.85
N LEU A 230 -33.16 -2.26 5.24
CA LEU A 230 -32.47 -2.55 6.50
C LEU A 230 -33.06 -1.63 7.57
N THR A 231 -33.49 -2.19 8.70
CA THR A 231 -34.03 -1.43 9.85
C THR A 231 -33.14 -1.65 11.07
N LEU A 232 -32.62 -0.55 11.62
CA LEU A 232 -31.83 -0.49 12.85
C LEU A 232 -32.66 0.20 13.94
N ILE A 233 -32.71 -0.42 15.13
CA ILE A 233 -33.45 0.08 16.29
C ILE A 233 -32.54 0.08 17.51
N GLY A 234 -32.52 1.19 18.24
CA GLY A 234 -31.88 1.30 19.55
C GLY A 234 -30.36 1.20 19.54
N ALA A 235 -29.70 1.81 18.57
CA ALA A 235 -28.24 1.84 18.45
C ALA A 235 -27.60 2.73 19.52
N ARG A 236 -26.72 2.15 20.34
CA ARG A 236 -26.08 2.77 21.50
C ARG A 236 -24.57 2.52 21.56
N GLU A 237 -23.98 1.98 20.49
CA GLU A 237 -22.54 1.76 20.39
C GLU A 237 -21.79 3.11 20.47
N ASN A 238 -20.63 3.12 21.12
CA ASN A 238 -19.81 4.31 21.40
C ASN A 238 -20.60 5.54 21.90
N ASN A 239 -20.92 6.49 21.02
CA ASN A 239 -21.58 7.76 21.35
C ASN A 239 -23.04 7.88 20.85
N LEU A 240 -23.59 6.84 20.20
CA LEU A 240 -24.94 6.90 19.60
C LEU A 240 -26.06 6.98 20.64
N LYS A 241 -27.07 7.82 20.37
CA LYS A 241 -28.12 8.20 21.33
C LYS A 241 -29.40 7.37 21.18
N ASN A 242 -29.29 6.06 21.34
CA ASN A 242 -30.40 5.11 21.14
C ASN A 242 -31.06 5.25 19.75
N LEU A 243 -30.20 5.44 18.75
CA LEU A 243 -30.55 5.83 17.39
C LEU A 243 -31.36 4.73 16.69
N SER A 244 -32.39 5.11 15.94
CA SER A 244 -33.16 4.19 15.10
C SER A 244 -33.29 4.76 13.69
N LEU A 245 -33.04 3.95 12.66
CA LEU A 245 -33.08 4.37 11.26
C LEU A 245 -33.44 3.22 10.31
N THR A 246 -33.84 3.59 9.11
CA THR A 246 -34.17 2.66 8.02
C THR A 246 -33.38 3.05 6.77
N ILE A 247 -32.73 2.08 6.14
CA ILE A 247 -31.88 2.23 4.95
C ILE A 247 -32.49 1.40 3.82
N PRO A 248 -33.00 2.03 2.75
CA PRO A 248 -33.54 1.32 1.60
C PRO A 248 -32.45 0.54 0.84
N HIS A 249 -32.79 -0.65 0.36
CA HIS A 249 -31.89 -1.43 -0.49
C HIS A 249 -31.82 -0.88 -1.92
N ARG A 250 -30.74 -1.25 -2.62
CA ARG A 250 -30.45 -0.87 -4.02
C ARG A 250 -30.32 0.64 -4.25
N GLN A 251 -29.97 1.38 -3.19
CA GLN A 251 -29.71 2.82 -3.22
C GLN A 251 -28.26 3.12 -2.81
N LEU A 252 -27.77 4.25 -3.29
CA LEU A 252 -26.57 4.93 -2.81
C LEU A 252 -26.96 5.80 -1.61
N ASN A 253 -26.72 5.27 -0.41
CA ASN A 253 -26.97 5.95 0.85
C ASN A 253 -25.66 6.57 1.35
N VAL A 254 -25.61 7.87 1.59
CA VAL A 254 -24.44 8.58 2.13
C VAL A 254 -24.69 8.96 3.59
N VAL A 255 -23.78 8.59 4.48
CA VAL A 255 -23.74 9.01 5.89
C VAL A 255 -22.74 10.16 6.01
N THR A 256 -23.22 11.32 6.46
CA THR A 256 -22.44 12.55 6.55
C THR A 256 -22.63 13.22 7.91
N GLY A 257 -22.08 14.42 8.07
CA GLY A 257 -22.12 15.22 9.29
C GLY A 257 -20.74 15.45 9.90
N VAL A 258 -20.69 16.25 10.97
CA VAL A 258 -19.41 16.68 11.57
C VAL A 258 -18.55 15.49 11.99
N SER A 259 -17.24 15.69 12.00
CA SER A 259 -16.35 14.59 12.31
C SER A 259 -16.43 14.25 13.81
N GLY A 260 -16.28 12.96 14.16
CA GLY A 260 -16.65 12.46 15.50
C GLY A 260 -18.16 12.34 15.81
N SER A 261 -19.08 12.64 14.89
CA SER A 261 -20.55 12.58 15.16
C SER A 261 -21.17 11.19 15.31
N GLY A 262 -20.40 10.12 15.07
CA GLY A 262 -20.87 8.72 15.14
C GLY A 262 -21.03 8.00 13.79
N LYS A 263 -20.61 8.60 12.68
CA LYS A 263 -20.71 8.02 11.32
C LYS A 263 -20.07 6.63 11.19
N SER A 264 -18.79 6.52 11.55
CA SER A 264 -18.03 5.26 11.45
C SER A 264 -18.58 4.21 12.43
N THR A 265 -19.06 4.63 13.61
CA THR A 265 -19.76 3.74 14.55
C THR A 265 -21.03 3.14 13.95
N LEU A 266 -21.85 3.96 13.28
CA LEU A 266 -23.04 3.46 12.60
C LEU A 266 -22.69 2.50 11.46
N ALA A 267 -21.75 2.90 10.59
CA ALA A 267 -21.43 2.16 9.37
C ALA A 267 -20.61 0.89 9.63
N PHE A 268 -19.53 0.98 10.42
CA PHE A 268 -18.57 -0.09 10.63
C PHE A 268 -18.83 -0.87 11.92
N ASP A 269 -18.81 -0.19 13.08
CA ASP A 269 -18.92 -0.86 14.40
C ASP A 269 -20.29 -1.53 14.60
N ILE A 270 -21.35 -1.06 13.93
CA ILE A 270 -22.69 -1.68 13.95
C ILE A 270 -22.99 -2.42 12.64
N ILE A 271 -23.18 -1.71 11.53
CA ILE A 271 -23.79 -2.31 10.33
C ILE A 271 -22.87 -3.34 9.70
N PHE A 272 -21.60 -3.01 9.43
CA PHE A 272 -20.64 -3.98 8.91
C PHE A 272 -20.38 -5.13 9.89
N ALA A 273 -20.12 -4.82 11.17
CA ALA A 273 -19.84 -5.83 12.19
C ALA A 273 -20.97 -6.88 12.30
N GLU A 274 -22.23 -6.45 12.40
CA GLU A 274 -23.38 -7.38 12.42
C GLU A 274 -23.56 -8.14 11.10
N GLY A 275 -23.33 -7.49 9.96
CA GLY A 275 -23.44 -8.12 8.63
C GLY A 275 -22.40 -9.23 8.44
N GLN A 276 -21.14 -8.96 8.80
CA GLN A 276 -20.05 -9.94 8.78
C GLN A 276 -20.30 -11.06 9.79
N ARG A 277 -20.69 -10.73 11.04
CA ARG A 277 -21.01 -11.70 12.09
C ARG A 277 -22.07 -12.70 11.63
N ARG A 278 -23.21 -12.21 11.14
CA ARG A 278 -24.33 -13.05 10.67
C ARG A 278 -23.97 -13.89 9.44
N PHE A 279 -23.18 -13.35 8.51
CA PHE A 279 -22.69 -14.12 7.37
C PHE A 279 -21.78 -15.26 7.83
N MET A 280 -20.82 -14.99 8.71
CA MET A 280 -19.89 -16.00 9.23
C MET A 280 -20.59 -17.05 10.11
N GLU A 281 -21.62 -16.68 10.87
CA GLU A 281 -22.48 -17.63 11.61
C GLU A 281 -23.19 -18.64 10.70
N SER A 282 -23.36 -18.35 9.41
CA SER A 282 -23.97 -19.24 8.43
C SER A 282 -22.99 -20.20 7.74
N MET A 283 -21.67 -19.99 7.87
CA MET A 283 -20.65 -20.69 7.08
C MET A 283 -20.38 -22.14 7.55
N SER A 284 -19.82 -22.32 8.74
CA SER A 284 -19.52 -23.66 9.28
C SER A 284 -19.63 -23.70 10.81
N PRO A 285 -19.89 -24.87 11.42
CA PRO A 285 -19.93 -25.00 12.87
C PRO A 285 -18.62 -24.55 13.56
N TYR A 286 -17.48 -24.79 12.90
CA TYR A 286 -16.17 -24.30 13.34
C TYR A 286 -16.09 -22.77 13.31
N ALA A 287 -16.48 -22.13 12.20
CA ALA A 287 -16.47 -20.67 12.10
C ALA A 287 -17.37 -20.02 13.16
N ARG A 288 -18.55 -20.60 13.43
CA ARG A 288 -19.49 -20.10 14.44
C ARG A 288 -18.86 -20.03 15.85
N GLN A 289 -18.03 -21.00 16.24
CA GLN A 289 -17.37 -20.99 17.56
C GLN A 289 -16.44 -19.77 17.77
N PHE A 290 -15.79 -19.27 16.72
CA PHE A 290 -14.98 -18.04 16.81
C PHE A 290 -15.84 -16.78 16.78
N VAL A 291 -16.95 -16.81 16.03
CA VAL A 291 -17.86 -15.66 15.90
C VAL A 291 -18.64 -15.43 17.19
N GLU A 292 -18.98 -16.49 17.94
CA GLU A 292 -19.62 -16.40 19.26
C GLU A 292 -18.71 -15.76 20.33
N GLN A 293 -17.38 -15.73 20.12
CA GLN A 293 -16.43 -15.06 21.01
C GLN A 293 -16.29 -13.55 20.71
N LEU A 294 -16.84 -13.06 19.59
CA LEU A 294 -16.78 -11.64 19.26
C LEU A 294 -17.80 -10.83 20.08
N PRO A 295 -17.43 -9.62 20.55
CA PRO A 295 -18.38 -8.72 21.19
C PRO A 295 -19.50 -8.35 20.20
N ARG A 296 -20.75 -8.38 20.66
CA ARG A 296 -21.91 -7.95 19.87
C ARG A 296 -22.11 -6.43 20.01
N PRO A 297 -22.38 -5.70 18.91
CA PRO A 297 -22.68 -4.27 18.99
C PRO A 297 -23.93 -3.98 19.82
N ALA A 298 -23.93 -2.85 20.54
CA ALA A 298 -24.99 -2.41 21.42
C ALA A 298 -26.21 -1.87 20.62
N VAL A 299 -27.06 -2.78 20.14
CA VAL A 299 -28.31 -2.50 19.42
C VAL A 299 -29.48 -3.29 19.99
N ASP A 300 -30.71 -2.77 19.91
CA ASP A 300 -31.91 -3.53 20.30
C ASP A 300 -32.32 -4.52 19.21
N ARG A 301 -32.36 -4.06 17.95
CA ARG A 301 -32.75 -4.88 16.81
C ARG A 301 -32.15 -4.36 15.51
N LEU A 302 -31.61 -5.28 14.71
CA LEU A 302 -31.19 -5.03 13.33
C LEU A 302 -31.77 -6.11 12.42
N THR A 303 -32.57 -5.71 11.43
CA THR A 303 -33.30 -6.59 10.49
C THR A 303 -33.07 -6.14 9.06
N GLY A 304 -33.19 -7.07 8.09
CA GLY A 304 -33.00 -6.76 6.67
C GLY A 304 -31.53 -6.49 6.27
N ILE A 305 -30.56 -7.01 7.03
CA ILE A 305 -29.15 -6.88 6.64
C ILE A 305 -28.74 -8.00 5.64
N PRO A 306 -28.29 -7.66 4.42
CA PRO A 306 -27.75 -8.64 3.47
C PRO A 306 -26.28 -8.96 3.78
N PRO A 307 -25.62 -9.89 3.05
CA PRO A 307 -24.18 -10.07 3.13
C PRO A 307 -23.47 -8.73 2.92
N THR A 308 -22.54 -8.39 3.83
CA THR A 308 -21.93 -7.05 3.90
C THR A 308 -20.43 -7.11 3.63
N VAL A 309 -19.91 -6.18 2.83
CA VAL A 309 -18.48 -6.05 2.48
C VAL A 309 -18.01 -4.64 2.82
N ALA A 310 -16.98 -4.52 3.66
CA ALA A 310 -16.36 -3.24 4.01
C ALA A 310 -15.15 -2.89 3.12
N ILE A 311 -15.07 -1.62 2.74
CA ILE A 311 -13.93 -1.00 2.05
C ILE A 311 -13.45 0.19 2.90
N GLU A 312 -12.88 -0.13 4.05
CA GLU A 312 -12.24 0.79 4.99
C GLU A 312 -10.85 1.25 4.49
N GLN A 313 -10.41 2.39 5.02
CA GLN A 313 -9.06 2.94 4.78
C GLN A 313 -7.94 2.17 5.49
N ARG A 314 -8.25 1.49 6.61
CA ARG A 314 -7.24 1.01 7.57
C ARG A 314 -6.93 -0.49 7.49
N VAL A 315 -7.44 -1.19 6.48
CA VAL A 315 -7.24 -2.65 6.38
C VAL A 315 -5.82 -2.96 5.90
N THR A 316 -5.27 -4.06 6.45
CA THR A 316 -3.92 -4.60 6.22
C THR A 316 -3.28 -4.24 4.88
N ARG A 317 -2.19 -3.44 4.93
CA ARG A 317 -1.23 -3.35 3.83
C ARG A 317 -0.81 -4.77 3.46
N GLY A 318 -0.99 -5.14 2.19
CA GLY A 318 -0.57 -6.45 1.71
C GLY A 318 0.91 -6.70 2.04
N SER A 319 1.26 -7.95 2.33
CA SER A 319 2.62 -8.36 2.70
C SER A 319 3.66 -7.88 1.69
N ARG A 320 4.96 -7.84 2.04
CA ARG A 320 6.03 -7.39 1.11
C ARG A 320 6.09 -8.17 -0.23
N LYS A 321 5.48 -9.36 -0.33
CA LYS A 321 5.32 -10.12 -1.58
C LYS A 321 4.14 -9.64 -2.45
N SER A 322 3.18 -8.95 -1.86
CA SER A 322 1.95 -8.50 -2.52
C SER A 322 2.19 -7.35 -3.50
N THR A 323 1.43 -7.37 -4.58
CA THR A 323 1.48 -6.44 -5.73
C THR A 323 0.07 -6.03 -6.15
N VAL A 324 -0.02 -4.96 -6.94
CA VAL A 324 -1.27 -4.53 -7.60
C VAL A 324 -1.92 -5.70 -8.35
N ALA A 325 -1.14 -6.46 -9.12
CA ALA A 325 -1.60 -7.63 -9.88
C ALA A 325 -2.17 -8.76 -9.01
N THR A 326 -1.65 -8.95 -7.80
CA THR A 326 -2.14 -10.00 -6.89
C THR A 326 -3.39 -9.60 -6.14
N ILE A 327 -3.54 -8.33 -5.72
CA ILE A 327 -4.75 -7.87 -5.03
C ILE A 327 -5.93 -7.77 -6.00
N THR A 328 -5.70 -7.32 -7.23
CA THR A 328 -6.73 -7.28 -8.30
C THR A 328 -7.02 -8.63 -8.94
N GLU A 329 -6.35 -9.70 -8.48
CA GLU A 329 -6.41 -11.04 -9.06
C GLU A 329 -5.98 -11.19 -10.53
N VAL A 330 -5.66 -10.09 -11.24
CA VAL A 330 -5.15 -10.11 -12.64
C VAL A 330 -3.96 -11.06 -12.79
N ALA A 331 -3.09 -11.15 -11.78
CA ALA A 331 -1.99 -12.10 -11.76
C ALA A 331 -2.47 -13.57 -11.83
N GLN A 332 -3.63 -13.93 -11.28
CA GLN A 332 -4.14 -15.32 -11.34
C GLN A 332 -4.46 -15.72 -12.79
N TYR A 333 -5.21 -14.87 -13.50
CA TYR A 333 -5.56 -15.07 -14.91
C TYR A 333 -4.32 -15.03 -15.82
N LEU A 334 -3.37 -14.11 -15.59
CA LEU A 334 -2.11 -14.08 -16.33
C LEU A 334 -1.27 -15.35 -16.07
N ARG A 335 -1.17 -15.84 -14.83
CA ARG A 335 -0.48 -17.11 -14.52
C ARG A 335 -1.09 -18.30 -15.27
N LEU A 336 -2.41 -18.33 -15.41
CA LEU A 336 -3.12 -19.34 -16.21
C LEU A 336 -2.82 -19.19 -17.71
N LEU A 337 -2.81 -17.95 -18.23
CA LEU A 337 -2.49 -17.66 -19.62
C LEU A 337 -1.05 -18.12 -19.98
N TYR A 338 -0.06 -17.78 -19.15
CA TYR A 338 1.34 -18.23 -19.33
C TYR A 338 1.49 -19.75 -19.23
N ALA A 339 0.77 -20.42 -18.31
CA ALA A 339 0.82 -21.88 -18.21
C ALA A 339 0.22 -22.61 -19.42
N ARG A 340 -0.78 -22.01 -20.08
CA ARG A 340 -1.47 -22.63 -21.22
C ARG A 340 -0.90 -22.26 -22.59
N LEU A 341 -0.44 -21.02 -22.77
CA LEU A 341 0.00 -20.47 -24.07
C LEU A 341 1.48 -20.10 -24.10
N GLY A 342 2.15 -20.05 -22.95
CA GLY A 342 3.55 -19.67 -22.86
C GLY A 342 4.48 -20.65 -23.57
N VAL A 343 5.36 -20.13 -24.42
CA VAL A 343 6.49 -20.87 -24.97
C VAL A 343 7.61 -20.84 -23.93
N GLN A 344 8.08 -22.01 -23.50
CA GLN A 344 9.28 -22.12 -22.66
C GLN A 344 10.49 -21.83 -23.54
N HIS A 345 11.36 -20.92 -23.12
CA HIS A 345 12.70 -20.74 -23.67
C HIS A 345 13.74 -21.34 -22.72
N HIS A 346 14.91 -21.71 -23.25
CA HIS A 346 16.05 -22.12 -22.44
C HIS A 346 16.64 -20.86 -21.76
N PRO A 347 16.78 -20.81 -20.43
CA PRO A 347 17.01 -19.53 -19.73
C PRO A 347 18.30 -18.80 -20.11
N ASP A 348 19.36 -19.52 -20.49
CA ASP A 348 20.67 -18.89 -20.78
C ASP A 348 20.91 -18.63 -22.28
N SER A 349 20.15 -19.29 -23.17
CA SER A 349 20.31 -19.17 -24.63
C SER A 349 19.12 -18.49 -25.31
N ASP A 350 18.04 -18.26 -24.57
CA ASP A 350 16.76 -17.68 -24.98
C ASP A 350 16.12 -18.35 -26.22
N ARG A 351 16.46 -19.62 -26.49
CA ARG A 351 15.90 -20.39 -27.60
C ARG A 351 14.61 -21.10 -27.19
N PRO A 352 13.58 -21.15 -28.05
CA PRO A 352 12.30 -21.78 -27.72
C PRO A 352 12.43 -23.31 -27.62
N VAL A 353 12.09 -23.85 -26.45
CA VAL A 353 12.09 -25.28 -26.14
C VAL A 353 10.71 -25.87 -26.47
N THR A 354 10.51 -26.16 -27.76
CA THR A 354 9.28 -26.81 -28.25
C THR A 354 9.42 -28.33 -28.30
N PRO A 355 8.40 -29.11 -27.85
CA PRO A 355 8.42 -30.56 -27.99
C PRO A 355 8.40 -30.96 -29.47
N LEU A 356 9.33 -31.81 -29.89
CA LEU A 356 9.42 -32.27 -31.27
C LEU A 356 8.62 -33.57 -31.47
N SER A 357 7.86 -33.64 -32.56
CA SER A 357 7.17 -34.87 -32.95
C SER A 357 8.18 -35.96 -33.33
N ALA A 358 7.81 -37.24 -33.19
CA ALA A 358 8.68 -38.36 -33.58
C ALA A 358 9.15 -38.27 -35.05
N GLY A 359 8.33 -37.70 -35.95
CA GLY A 359 8.70 -37.42 -37.33
C GLY A 359 9.75 -36.31 -37.48
N ALA A 360 9.66 -35.25 -36.66
CA ALA A 360 10.66 -34.18 -36.62
C ALA A 360 11.99 -34.67 -36.01
N LEU A 361 11.95 -35.47 -34.95
CA LEU A 361 13.13 -36.10 -34.34
C LEU A 361 13.88 -37.02 -35.33
N LYS A 362 13.16 -37.79 -36.15
CA LYS A 362 13.77 -38.60 -37.22
C LYS A 362 14.49 -37.75 -38.28
N LYS A 363 13.92 -36.59 -38.66
CA LYS A 363 14.58 -35.62 -39.56
C LYS A 363 15.81 -34.98 -38.90
N LEU A 364 15.74 -34.67 -37.60
CA LEU A 364 16.87 -34.14 -36.83
C LEU A 364 18.02 -35.16 -36.75
N LEU A 365 17.73 -36.41 -36.41
CA LEU A 365 18.72 -37.49 -36.40
C LEU A 365 19.41 -37.66 -37.76
N ALA A 366 18.66 -37.65 -38.86
CA ALA A 366 19.24 -37.71 -40.21
C ALA A 366 20.17 -36.51 -40.51
N ARG A 367 19.85 -35.31 -40.01
CA ARG A 367 20.69 -34.12 -40.14
C ARG A 367 21.97 -34.23 -39.28
N VAL A 368 21.86 -34.69 -38.04
CA VAL A 368 23.00 -34.88 -37.12
C VAL A 368 23.97 -35.93 -37.68
N LEU A 369 23.47 -37.07 -38.18
CA LEU A 369 24.28 -38.11 -38.84
C LEU A 369 24.97 -37.62 -40.13
N ALA A 370 24.48 -36.54 -40.75
CA ALA A 370 25.11 -35.95 -41.93
C ALA A 370 26.28 -34.99 -41.59
N THR A 371 26.48 -34.63 -40.31
CA THR A 371 27.53 -33.68 -39.89
C THR A 371 28.95 -34.26 -40.07
N PRO A 372 29.98 -33.40 -40.28
CA PRO A 372 31.37 -33.86 -40.38
C PRO A 372 31.89 -34.57 -39.12
N ALA A 373 31.39 -34.19 -37.94
CA ALA A 373 31.74 -34.83 -36.66
C ALA A 373 31.18 -36.27 -36.61
N ALA A 374 29.89 -36.45 -36.92
CA ALA A 374 29.27 -37.78 -36.93
C ALA A 374 29.92 -38.71 -37.98
N ARG A 375 30.19 -38.21 -39.20
CA ARG A 375 30.81 -39.01 -40.28
C ARG A 375 32.25 -39.46 -40.02
N LYS A 376 32.95 -38.84 -39.07
CA LYS A 376 34.35 -39.18 -38.72
C LYS A 376 34.47 -40.06 -37.47
N ALA A 377 33.40 -40.25 -36.71
CA ALA A 377 33.40 -41.09 -35.51
C ALA A 377 33.36 -42.58 -35.90
N LYS A 378 34.15 -43.43 -35.23
CA LYS A 378 34.09 -44.88 -35.45
C LYS A 378 32.86 -45.52 -34.81
N HIS A 379 32.42 -44.93 -33.69
CA HIS A 379 31.26 -45.34 -32.92
C HIS A 379 30.36 -44.14 -32.61
N LEU A 380 29.04 -44.33 -32.76
CA LEU A 380 27.99 -43.36 -32.47
C LEU A 380 26.88 -44.02 -31.65
N HIS A 381 27.06 -44.00 -30.33
CA HIS A 381 26.16 -44.64 -29.39
C HIS A 381 24.86 -43.82 -29.24
N LEU A 382 23.73 -44.42 -29.59
CA LEU A 382 22.40 -43.87 -29.30
C LEU A 382 21.97 -44.35 -27.91
N CYS A 383 21.89 -43.42 -26.95
CA CYS A 383 21.65 -43.71 -25.55
C CYS A 383 20.22 -43.35 -25.12
N ALA A 384 19.63 -44.19 -24.26
CA ALA A 384 18.35 -43.94 -23.60
C ALA A 384 18.55 -43.80 -22.08
N PRO A 385 18.24 -42.64 -21.47
CA PRO A 385 18.39 -42.42 -20.03
C PRO A 385 17.32 -43.20 -19.24
N LEU A 386 17.74 -44.10 -18.36
CA LEU A 386 16.84 -44.89 -17.50
C LEU A 386 16.73 -44.29 -16.10
N ILE A 387 17.82 -43.69 -15.61
CA ILE A 387 17.90 -42.96 -14.35
C ILE A 387 18.54 -41.60 -14.63
N ARG A 388 17.99 -40.55 -13.99
CA ARG A 388 18.63 -39.24 -13.89
C ARG A 388 18.56 -38.76 -12.45
N GLY A 389 19.68 -38.33 -11.86
CA GLY A 389 19.75 -37.70 -10.54
C GLY A 389 19.05 -38.49 -9.42
N ARG A 390 19.33 -39.79 -9.27
CA ARG A 390 18.75 -40.60 -8.18
C ARG A 390 19.80 -41.31 -7.34
N LYS A 391 19.62 -41.24 -6.02
CA LYS A 391 20.41 -41.94 -5.02
C LYS A 391 20.12 -43.45 -5.03
N GLY A 392 21.15 -44.29 -4.93
CA GLY A 392 21.01 -45.75 -4.82
C GLY A 392 22.03 -46.56 -5.62
N HIS A 393 22.21 -47.83 -5.25
CA HIS A 393 23.22 -48.71 -5.86
C HIS A 393 22.91 -49.15 -7.29
N HIS A 394 21.64 -49.02 -7.72
CA HIS A 394 21.09 -49.29 -9.05
C HIS A 394 21.40 -50.63 -9.75
N GLN A 395 22.02 -51.60 -9.07
CA GLN A 395 22.25 -52.97 -9.57
C GLN A 395 21.03 -53.64 -10.23
N PRO A 396 19.78 -53.50 -9.73
CA PRO A 396 18.62 -54.11 -10.39
C PRO A 396 18.38 -53.60 -11.81
N ILE A 397 18.79 -52.36 -12.11
CA ILE A 397 18.64 -51.74 -13.42
C ILE A 397 19.73 -52.24 -14.38
N ALA A 398 20.98 -52.40 -13.94
CA ALA A 398 22.00 -53.10 -14.74
C ALA A 398 21.59 -54.56 -15.04
N THR A 399 21.07 -55.31 -14.05
CA THR A 399 20.52 -56.65 -14.27
C THR A 399 19.34 -56.67 -15.25
N TRP A 400 18.50 -55.63 -15.23
CA TRP A 400 17.42 -55.48 -16.20
C TRP A 400 17.95 -55.20 -17.61
N ILE A 401 18.94 -54.32 -17.77
CA ILE A 401 19.60 -54.03 -19.06
C ILE A 401 20.17 -55.32 -19.67
N ALA A 402 20.87 -56.14 -18.87
CA ALA A 402 21.40 -57.44 -19.30
C ALA A 402 20.29 -58.40 -19.74
N ARG A 403 19.20 -58.50 -18.98
CA ARG A 403 18.03 -59.34 -19.34
C ARG A 403 17.32 -58.89 -20.62
N GLN A 404 17.41 -57.61 -20.98
CA GLN A 404 16.89 -57.09 -22.26
C GLN A 404 17.85 -57.30 -23.45
N GLY A 405 19.06 -57.81 -23.20
CA GLY A 405 20.04 -58.14 -24.24
C GLY A 405 20.88 -56.97 -24.74
N TYR A 406 21.04 -55.90 -23.96
CA TYR A 406 21.99 -54.82 -24.27
C TYR A 406 23.35 -55.10 -23.62
N GLU A 407 24.44 -54.85 -24.36
CA GLU A 407 25.81 -55.15 -23.91
C GLU A 407 26.51 -53.98 -23.19
N LEU A 408 26.07 -52.74 -23.46
CA LEU A 408 26.72 -51.52 -23.00
C LEU A 408 25.73 -50.62 -22.25
N LEU A 409 26.20 -50.06 -21.13
CA LEU A 409 25.54 -48.98 -20.41
C LEU A 409 26.53 -47.83 -20.18
N ARG A 410 26.00 -46.67 -19.80
CA ARG A 410 26.76 -45.54 -19.30
C ARG A 410 26.28 -45.24 -17.89
N ALA A 411 27.21 -45.09 -16.95
CA ALA A 411 26.92 -44.74 -15.56
C ALA A 411 27.84 -43.58 -15.17
N ASP A 412 27.27 -42.49 -14.64
CA ASP A 412 27.97 -41.25 -14.27
C ASP A 412 28.96 -40.76 -15.35
N GLY A 413 28.51 -40.78 -16.61
CA GLY A 413 29.32 -40.39 -17.77
C GLY A 413 30.28 -41.45 -18.31
N ARG A 414 30.61 -42.51 -17.56
CA ARG A 414 31.54 -43.58 -17.97
C ARG A 414 30.81 -44.71 -18.70
N LEU A 415 31.27 -45.05 -19.91
CA LEU A 415 30.78 -46.21 -20.66
C LEU A 415 31.37 -47.51 -20.07
N THR A 416 30.51 -48.49 -19.79
CA THR A 416 30.91 -49.81 -19.28
C THR A 416 30.10 -50.92 -19.94
N ARG A 417 30.68 -52.12 -20.05
CA ARG A 417 29.90 -53.32 -20.37
C ARG A 417 29.04 -53.70 -19.17
N VAL A 418 27.84 -54.20 -19.43
CA VAL A 418 26.84 -54.50 -18.37
C VAL A 418 27.30 -55.66 -17.46
N ASP A 419 28.08 -56.59 -18.01
CA ASP A 419 28.75 -57.68 -17.29
C ASP A 419 29.80 -57.18 -16.27
N ALA A 420 30.42 -56.03 -16.53
CA ALA A 420 31.42 -55.38 -15.68
C ALA A 420 30.83 -54.31 -14.72
N PHE A 421 29.50 -54.18 -14.63
CA PHE A 421 28.86 -53.17 -13.78
C PHE A 421 28.98 -53.49 -12.28
N GLN A 422 29.51 -52.54 -11.51
CA GLN A 422 29.62 -52.61 -10.06
C GLN A 422 28.52 -51.77 -9.38
N LYS A 423 28.17 -52.13 -8.14
CA LYS A 423 27.20 -51.40 -7.33
C LYS A 423 27.68 -49.96 -7.11
N LEU A 424 26.81 -48.99 -7.39
CA LEU A 424 27.06 -47.56 -7.13
C LEU A 424 26.82 -47.20 -5.66
N ASP A 425 27.16 -45.96 -5.28
CA ASP A 425 26.97 -45.46 -3.92
C ASP A 425 25.46 -45.36 -3.58
N ARG A 426 25.11 -45.57 -2.31
CA ARG A 426 23.74 -45.38 -1.83
C ARG A 426 23.36 -43.91 -1.71
N TYR A 427 24.31 -43.06 -1.33
CA TYR A 427 24.04 -41.73 -0.77
C TYR A 427 24.27 -40.60 -1.78
N ARG A 428 25.02 -40.87 -2.84
CA ARG A 428 25.25 -39.98 -3.98
C ARG A 428 24.20 -40.16 -5.07
N GLU A 429 23.90 -39.10 -5.80
CA GLU A 429 23.05 -39.17 -6.99
C GLU A 429 23.81 -39.70 -8.21
N HIS A 430 23.14 -40.57 -8.97
CA HIS A 430 23.70 -41.28 -10.10
C HIS A 430 22.81 -41.16 -11.34
N ASP A 431 23.47 -41.11 -12.51
CA ASP A 431 22.86 -41.12 -13.83
C ASP A 431 23.18 -42.46 -14.52
N ILE A 432 22.15 -43.11 -15.11
CA ILE A 432 22.34 -44.38 -15.82
C ILE A 432 21.57 -44.39 -17.14
N GLU A 433 22.29 -44.63 -18.22
CA GLU A 433 21.76 -44.74 -19.58
C GLU A 433 22.11 -46.08 -20.23
N VAL A 434 21.19 -46.63 -21.01
CA VAL A 434 21.45 -47.83 -21.82
C VAL A 434 21.84 -47.43 -23.24
N VAL A 435 22.86 -48.07 -23.81
CA VAL A 435 23.18 -47.93 -25.23
C VAL A 435 22.24 -48.82 -26.03
N VAL A 436 21.38 -48.21 -26.85
CA VAL A 436 20.33 -48.91 -27.60
C VAL A 436 20.83 -49.40 -28.96
N ALA A 437 21.74 -48.65 -29.59
CA ALA A 437 22.40 -49.02 -30.84
C ALA A 437 23.70 -48.22 -31.04
N ASP A 438 24.66 -48.78 -31.78
CA ASP A 438 25.74 -48.02 -32.42
C ASP A 438 25.34 -47.72 -33.87
N LEU A 439 25.15 -46.44 -34.19
CA LEU A 439 24.69 -46.00 -35.50
C LEU A 439 25.81 -45.87 -36.54
N ALA A 440 27.08 -45.88 -36.13
CA ALA A 440 28.21 -45.79 -37.07
C ALA A 440 28.41 -47.10 -37.86
N SER A 441 28.33 -48.25 -37.16
CA SER A 441 28.45 -49.58 -37.76
C SER A 441 27.36 -49.89 -38.79
N ALA A 442 26.13 -49.41 -38.56
CA ALA A 442 24.97 -49.62 -39.44
C ALA A 442 25.13 -48.98 -40.83
N THR A 443 25.93 -47.91 -40.95
CA THR A 443 26.15 -47.21 -42.24
C THR A 443 27.07 -47.97 -43.20
N SER A 444 27.95 -48.85 -42.69
CA SER A 444 28.97 -49.55 -43.49
C SER A 444 28.42 -50.73 -44.32
N VAL A 445 27.20 -51.21 -44.01
CA VAL A 445 26.63 -52.45 -44.59
C VAL A 445 25.92 -52.23 -45.94
N ARG A 446 25.89 -50.99 -46.47
CA ARG A 446 25.23 -50.69 -47.76
C ARG A 446 25.97 -51.17 -49.03
N GLY A 447 27.11 -51.85 -48.89
CA GLY A 447 27.91 -52.36 -50.00
C GLY A 447 27.87 -53.89 -50.16
N LYS A 448 27.26 -54.36 -51.25
CA LYS A 448 27.32 -55.75 -51.80
C LYS A 448 26.76 -56.90 -50.93
N VAL A 449 25.54 -57.33 -51.25
CA VAL A 449 25.15 -58.76 -51.21
C VAL A 449 24.36 -59.09 -52.49
N LYS A 450 24.85 -60.04 -53.30
CA LYS A 450 24.15 -60.69 -54.43
C LYS A 450 23.98 -62.17 -54.08
N GLY A 451 22.75 -62.71 -54.17
CA GLY A 451 22.43 -64.07 -53.69
C GLY A 451 22.39 -64.11 -52.15
N VAL A 452 21.58 -64.94 -51.47
CA VAL A 452 21.13 -66.31 -51.80
C VAL A 452 19.64 -66.51 -51.42
N SER A 453 19.09 -67.66 -51.83
CA SER A 453 17.66 -68.02 -51.82
C SER A 453 16.95 -68.05 -50.44
N ARG A 454 15.61 -68.00 -50.50
CA ARG A 454 14.67 -68.21 -49.39
C ARG A 454 14.39 -69.70 -49.19
N THR A 455 14.61 -70.23 -47.98
CA THR A 455 13.83 -71.38 -47.46
C THR A 455 13.84 -71.44 -45.93
N ARG A 456 12.73 -71.96 -45.39
CA ARG A 456 12.40 -72.43 -44.02
C ARG A 456 13.58 -72.89 -43.14
N ALA A 457 13.49 -72.92 -41.80
CA ALA A 457 12.59 -72.30 -40.81
C ALA A 457 13.12 -72.63 -39.38
N GLN A 458 12.77 -71.82 -38.38
CA GLN A 458 12.64 -72.15 -36.95
C GLN A 458 13.70 -73.07 -36.29
N THR A 459 14.41 -72.55 -35.27
CA THR A 459 14.24 -72.94 -33.85
C THR A 459 15.23 -72.17 -32.95
N LEU A 460 14.75 -71.76 -31.76
CA LEU A 460 15.48 -71.18 -30.61
C LEU A 460 16.10 -69.75 -30.71
N ASN A 461 15.78 -69.02 -29.65
CA ASN A 461 16.04 -67.61 -29.33
C ASN A 461 17.53 -67.21 -29.18
N LEU A 462 17.75 -65.89 -29.05
CA LEU A 462 18.97 -65.18 -28.64
C LEU A 462 20.00 -64.89 -29.74
N THR A 463 19.71 -63.88 -30.56
CA THR A 463 20.72 -63.07 -31.26
C THR A 463 20.41 -61.58 -31.01
N PRO A 464 21.43 -60.70 -30.95
CA PRO A 464 21.23 -59.29 -30.60
C PRO A 464 20.41 -58.58 -31.68
N ARG A 465 19.45 -57.74 -31.24
CA ARG A 465 18.60 -56.95 -32.15
C ARG A 465 19.38 -55.83 -32.82
N THR A 466 20.07 -56.14 -33.92
CA THR A 466 20.54 -55.13 -34.88
C THR A 466 19.32 -54.47 -35.54
N LEU A 467 18.91 -53.33 -34.97
CA LEU A 467 17.85 -52.49 -35.51
C LEU A 467 18.35 -51.85 -36.81
N ASN A 468 18.09 -52.51 -37.95
CA ASN A 468 18.57 -52.16 -39.31
C ASN A 468 18.12 -50.79 -39.87
N SER A 469 17.59 -49.89 -39.04
CA SER A 469 17.26 -48.51 -39.39
C SER A 469 17.49 -47.58 -38.19
N PRO A 470 18.26 -46.49 -38.33
CA PRO A 470 18.45 -45.48 -37.28
C PRO A 470 17.13 -44.90 -36.75
N SER A 471 16.07 -44.85 -37.57
CA SER A 471 14.74 -44.39 -37.13
C SER A 471 14.05 -45.35 -36.15
N ALA A 472 14.24 -46.67 -36.33
CA ALA A 472 13.66 -47.68 -35.43
C ALA A 472 14.48 -47.81 -34.12
N ALA A 473 15.79 -47.57 -34.20
CA ALA A 473 16.64 -47.39 -33.03
C ALA A 473 16.20 -46.16 -32.21
N LEU A 474 15.91 -45.03 -32.85
CA LEU A 474 15.40 -43.83 -32.20
C LEU A 474 14.05 -44.04 -31.53
N ASP A 475 13.08 -44.66 -32.21
CA ASP A 475 11.77 -44.98 -31.60
C ASP A 475 11.93 -45.88 -30.36
N THR A 476 12.87 -46.83 -30.40
CA THR A 476 13.17 -47.71 -29.27
C THR A 476 13.84 -46.94 -28.13
N ALA A 477 14.82 -46.08 -28.42
CA ALA A 477 15.52 -45.27 -27.43
C ALA A 477 14.58 -44.27 -26.72
N LEU A 478 13.74 -43.57 -27.49
CA LEU A 478 12.71 -42.67 -26.94
C LEU A 478 11.71 -43.43 -26.05
N ARG A 479 11.26 -44.62 -26.45
CA ARG A 479 10.35 -45.43 -25.63
C ARG A 479 10.99 -45.87 -24.31
N LEU A 480 12.27 -46.27 -24.33
CA LEU A 480 12.99 -46.70 -23.12
C LEU A 480 13.29 -45.52 -22.19
N GLY A 481 13.75 -44.39 -22.74
CA GLY A 481 14.03 -43.16 -22.01
C GLY A 481 12.81 -42.29 -21.73
N LYS A 482 11.60 -42.87 -21.73
CA LYS A 482 10.31 -42.21 -21.43
C LYS A 482 10.07 -40.89 -22.18
N GLY A 483 10.51 -40.82 -23.43
CA GLY A 483 10.40 -39.66 -24.30
C GLY A 483 11.71 -38.95 -24.61
N SER A 484 12.84 -39.33 -23.99
CA SER A 484 14.15 -38.71 -24.24
C SER A 484 15.22 -39.72 -24.66
N SER A 485 16.20 -39.27 -25.45
CA SER A 485 17.40 -40.01 -25.86
C SER A 485 18.48 -39.03 -26.36
N PHE A 486 19.71 -39.48 -26.60
CA PHE A 486 20.79 -38.64 -27.15
C PHE A 486 21.82 -39.45 -27.94
N LEU A 487 22.59 -38.75 -28.78
CA LEU A 487 23.70 -39.33 -29.53
C LEU A 487 25.04 -38.99 -28.86
N LEU A 488 25.83 -40.02 -28.58
CA LEU A 488 27.12 -39.94 -27.91
C LEU A 488 28.24 -40.37 -28.87
N SER A 489 29.32 -39.59 -28.93
CA SER A 489 30.51 -39.94 -29.71
C SER A 489 31.45 -40.89 -28.96
N GLU A 490 32.38 -41.50 -29.69
CA GLU A 490 33.50 -42.30 -29.16
C GLU A 490 34.32 -41.57 -28.06
N ARG A 491 34.35 -40.23 -28.07
CA ARG A 491 35.07 -39.40 -27.08
C ARG A 491 34.27 -39.09 -25.81
N GLY A 492 33.01 -39.54 -25.72
CA GLY A 492 32.11 -39.19 -24.60
C GLY A 492 31.41 -37.84 -24.74
N GLU A 493 31.67 -37.09 -25.82
CA GLU A 493 30.98 -35.85 -26.17
C GLU A 493 29.57 -36.16 -26.70
N ILE A 494 28.55 -35.46 -26.20
CA ILE A 494 27.15 -35.58 -26.65
C ILE A 494 26.97 -34.69 -27.89
N LEU A 495 26.52 -35.27 -29.00
CA LEU A 495 26.39 -34.58 -30.29
C LEU A 495 25.03 -33.93 -30.52
N SER A 496 23.97 -34.47 -29.90
CA SER A 496 22.59 -33.93 -29.96
C SER A 496 21.69 -34.69 -28.98
N TRP A 497 20.76 -33.97 -28.36
CA TRP A 497 19.64 -34.57 -27.64
C TRP A 497 18.41 -34.73 -28.55
N PHE A 498 17.60 -35.76 -28.29
CA PHE A 498 16.33 -36.01 -28.96
C PHE A 498 15.26 -36.23 -27.89
N SER A 499 14.25 -35.35 -27.86
CA SER A 499 13.16 -35.47 -26.88
C SER A 499 11.80 -35.16 -27.48
N THR A 500 10.80 -35.94 -27.07
CA THR A 500 9.37 -35.66 -27.29
C THR A 500 8.79 -34.76 -26.20
N THR A 501 9.53 -34.54 -25.10
CA THR A 501 9.21 -33.55 -24.07
C THR A 501 9.96 -32.24 -24.32
N ARG A 502 9.73 -31.21 -23.50
CA ARG A 502 10.43 -29.92 -23.57
C ARG A 502 11.88 -30.07 -23.08
N THR A 503 12.77 -30.51 -23.95
CA THR A 503 14.21 -30.63 -23.68
C THR A 503 14.98 -29.82 -24.70
N ASP A 504 15.97 -29.04 -24.25
CA ASP A 504 16.85 -28.33 -25.17
C ASP A 504 17.74 -29.30 -25.96
N ILE A 505 17.95 -29.00 -27.24
CA ILE A 505 18.61 -29.90 -28.20
C ILE A 505 20.14 -29.90 -28.01
N GLU A 506 20.70 -28.78 -27.53
CA GLU A 506 22.13 -28.56 -27.34
C GLU A 506 22.55 -28.91 -25.91
N THR A 507 21.85 -28.40 -24.89
CA THR A 507 22.23 -28.63 -23.48
C THR A 507 21.67 -29.93 -22.90
N GLY A 508 20.52 -30.40 -23.39
CA GLY A 508 19.82 -31.55 -22.81
C GLY A 508 19.05 -31.26 -21.52
N GLU A 509 19.02 -29.99 -21.08
CA GLU A 509 18.22 -29.56 -19.93
C GLU A 509 16.75 -29.84 -20.25
N SER A 510 16.08 -30.61 -19.38
CA SER A 510 14.68 -30.99 -19.54
C SER A 510 13.81 -30.15 -18.63
N PHE A 511 12.90 -29.38 -19.23
CA PHE A 511 12.01 -28.49 -18.52
C PHE A 511 10.71 -29.20 -18.13
N PRO A 512 10.15 -28.92 -16.94
CA PRO A 512 8.89 -29.51 -16.50
C PRO A 512 7.71 -29.01 -17.34
N GLU A 513 6.56 -29.68 -17.20
CA GLU A 513 5.31 -29.14 -17.73
C GLU A 513 4.90 -27.86 -16.98
N LEU A 514 4.31 -26.90 -17.70
CA LEU A 514 4.01 -25.58 -17.17
C LEU A 514 2.69 -25.59 -16.40
N ASP A 515 2.77 -25.31 -15.10
CA ASP A 515 1.64 -25.16 -14.18
C ASP A 515 1.54 -23.70 -13.70
N PRO A 516 0.34 -23.15 -13.42
CA PRO A 516 0.19 -21.79 -12.89
C PRO A 516 1.02 -21.50 -11.62
N LYS A 517 1.40 -22.51 -10.84
CA LYS A 517 2.31 -22.39 -9.68
C LYS A 517 3.74 -22.03 -10.07
N ASN A 518 4.22 -22.39 -11.26
CA ASN A 518 5.55 -21.99 -11.76
C ASN A 518 5.64 -20.47 -12.01
N PHE A 519 4.50 -19.81 -12.17
CA PHE A 519 4.39 -18.36 -12.38
C PHE A 519 3.99 -17.61 -11.11
N SER A 520 3.92 -18.30 -9.97
CA SER A 520 3.55 -17.73 -8.68
C SER A 520 4.78 -17.49 -7.81
N PHE A 521 5.15 -16.22 -7.62
CA PHE A 521 6.20 -15.83 -6.66
C PHE A 521 5.80 -16.07 -5.18
N ASN A 522 4.56 -16.47 -4.92
CA ASN A 522 4.10 -16.96 -3.62
C ASN A 522 4.21 -18.48 -3.45
N SER A 523 4.70 -19.22 -4.46
CA SER A 523 4.87 -20.68 -4.39
C SER A 523 6.34 -21.08 -4.54
N PRO A 524 6.83 -22.08 -3.78
CA PRO A 524 8.20 -22.60 -3.94
C PRO A 524 8.55 -23.07 -5.36
N ARG A 525 7.55 -23.45 -6.16
CA ARG A 525 7.72 -23.85 -7.57
C ARG A 525 8.00 -22.71 -8.54
N GLY A 526 7.67 -21.47 -8.17
CA GLY A 526 7.75 -20.29 -9.04
C GLY A 526 8.65 -19.19 -8.52
N TRP A 527 8.84 -19.08 -7.20
CA TRP A 527 9.62 -18.01 -6.60
C TRP A 527 11.11 -18.05 -6.98
N CYS A 528 11.78 -16.90 -6.99
CA CYS A 528 13.24 -16.84 -7.00
C CYS A 528 13.75 -17.45 -5.69
N PRO A 529 14.69 -18.41 -5.73
CA PRO A 529 15.19 -19.08 -4.53
C PRO A 529 15.93 -18.13 -3.59
N THR A 530 16.77 -17.22 -4.11
CA THR A 530 17.54 -16.29 -3.27
C THR A 530 16.65 -15.30 -2.49
N CYS A 531 15.63 -14.69 -3.11
CA CYS A 531 14.76 -13.73 -2.41
C CYS A 531 13.39 -14.30 -1.99
N ARG A 532 13.18 -15.62 -2.09
CA ARG A 532 11.89 -16.32 -1.81
C ARG A 532 10.64 -15.59 -2.37
N GLY A 533 10.77 -14.97 -3.54
CA GLY A 533 9.67 -14.23 -4.21
C GLY A 533 9.41 -12.78 -3.76
N HIS A 534 10.22 -12.22 -2.86
CA HIS A 534 10.11 -10.81 -2.47
C HIS A 534 10.61 -9.83 -3.56
N GLY A 535 11.51 -10.25 -4.44
CA GLY A 535 12.18 -9.39 -5.44
C GLY A 535 13.29 -8.49 -4.86
N ARG A 536 13.22 -8.20 -3.56
CA ARG A 536 14.25 -7.54 -2.75
C ARG A 536 14.79 -8.50 -1.69
N VAL A 537 16.00 -8.21 -1.24
CA VAL A 537 16.66 -8.84 -0.09
C VAL A 537 16.56 -7.90 1.10
N PHE A 538 16.28 -8.43 2.29
CA PHE A 538 16.14 -7.68 3.54
C PHE A 538 17.12 -8.22 4.59
N PRO A 539 17.52 -7.41 5.60
CA PRO A 539 18.46 -7.82 6.65
C PRO A 539 18.17 -9.19 7.29
N TRP A 540 16.91 -9.44 7.67
CA TRP A 540 16.46 -10.70 8.29
C TRP A 540 16.61 -11.95 7.41
N MET A 541 16.91 -11.82 6.11
CA MET A 541 17.19 -12.95 5.21
C MET A 541 18.64 -13.44 5.29
N LEU A 542 19.50 -12.76 6.05
CA LEU A 542 20.90 -13.12 6.29
C LEU A 542 21.10 -13.87 7.61
N GLU A 543 20.07 -13.86 8.47
CA GLU A 543 19.99 -14.68 9.68
C GLU A 543 19.83 -16.15 9.28
N PRO A 544 20.69 -17.07 9.77
CA PRO A 544 20.61 -18.48 9.41
C PRO A 544 19.36 -19.14 10.01
N ASP A 545 18.70 -19.97 9.21
CA ASP A 545 17.51 -20.73 9.62
C ASP A 545 17.86 -22.23 9.68
N ASP A 546 18.24 -22.70 10.88
CA ASP A 546 18.80 -24.05 11.11
C ASP A 546 17.83 -25.20 10.73
N GLU A 547 16.55 -24.91 10.48
CA GLU A 547 15.54 -25.90 10.09
C GLU A 547 15.34 -26.04 8.56
N ASP A 548 15.94 -25.20 7.71
CA ASP A 548 15.65 -25.13 6.28
C ASP A 548 16.87 -25.49 5.37
N GLU A 549 16.84 -26.67 4.74
CA GLU A 549 17.87 -27.13 3.77
C GLU A 549 18.06 -26.17 2.56
N ASN A 550 17.19 -25.17 2.35
CA ASN A 550 17.30 -24.16 1.31
C ASN A 550 17.38 -22.73 1.89
N ASP A 551 18.06 -22.55 3.03
CA ASP A 551 18.35 -21.25 3.65
C ASP A 551 18.82 -20.19 2.63
N PRO A 552 18.11 -19.04 2.50
CA PRO A 552 18.49 -17.96 1.60
C PRO A 552 19.83 -17.31 1.99
N ALA A 553 20.22 -17.31 3.27
CA ALA A 553 21.46 -16.72 3.75
C ALA A 553 22.69 -17.38 3.09
N ILE A 554 22.65 -18.70 2.85
CA ILE A 554 23.71 -19.42 2.15
C ILE A 554 23.89 -18.85 0.72
N ARG A 555 22.80 -18.71 -0.04
CA ARG A 555 22.85 -18.15 -1.40
C ARG A 555 23.21 -16.67 -1.42
N LEU A 556 22.78 -15.89 -0.43
CA LEU A 556 23.12 -14.47 -0.35
C LEU A 556 24.62 -14.26 -0.14
N ARG A 557 25.26 -15.12 0.65
CA ARG A 557 26.73 -15.17 0.78
C ARG A 557 27.43 -15.57 -0.52
N GLU A 558 26.88 -16.49 -1.32
CA GLU A 558 27.40 -16.79 -2.68
C GLU A 558 27.38 -15.56 -3.61
N PHE A 559 26.44 -14.63 -3.41
CA PHE A 559 26.38 -13.35 -4.13
C PHE A 559 27.17 -12.20 -3.47
N GLY A 560 27.96 -12.48 -2.42
CA GLY A 560 28.82 -11.50 -1.74
C GLY A 560 28.08 -10.55 -0.79
N ILE A 561 26.87 -10.90 -0.34
CA ILE A 561 26.12 -10.13 0.67
C ILE A 561 26.38 -10.75 2.04
N GLU A 562 27.34 -10.17 2.78
CA GLU A 562 27.88 -10.75 4.02
C GLU A 562 27.32 -10.11 5.31
N SER A 563 26.84 -8.87 5.27
CA SER A 563 26.37 -8.14 6.47
C SER A 563 25.03 -7.43 6.25
N ALA A 564 24.32 -7.22 7.36
CA ALA A 564 23.09 -6.42 7.39
C ALA A 564 23.37 -4.90 7.46
N ASP A 565 24.57 -4.48 7.88
CA ASP A 565 24.89 -3.08 8.21
C ASP A 565 24.87 -2.14 6.98
N ASP A 566 25.14 -2.67 5.78
CA ASP A 566 25.05 -1.93 4.50
C ASP A 566 23.63 -1.97 3.88
N MET A 567 22.66 -2.62 4.52
CA MET A 567 21.32 -2.81 3.99
C MET A 567 20.29 -1.88 4.64
N ALA A 568 19.78 -0.92 3.86
CA ALA A 568 18.65 -0.11 4.27
C ALA A 568 17.39 -0.98 4.54
N ASP A 569 16.58 -0.56 5.50
CA ASP A 569 15.35 -1.21 5.98
C ASP A 569 14.30 -1.47 4.85
N THR A 570 14.43 -0.75 3.74
CA THR A 570 13.61 -0.88 2.51
C THR A 570 14.06 -2.00 1.55
N GLY A 571 15.16 -2.68 1.87
CA GLY A 571 15.71 -3.81 1.12
C GLY A 571 16.37 -3.44 -0.22
N GLN A 572 17.45 -4.14 -0.56
CA GLN A 572 18.15 -3.97 -1.84
C GLN A 572 17.53 -4.86 -2.93
N SER A 573 17.74 -4.54 -4.22
CA SER A 573 17.26 -5.35 -5.33
C SER A 573 17.95 -6.72 -5.34
N CYS A 574 17.20 -7.81 -5.54
CA CYS A 574 17.77 -9.16 -5.51
C CYS A 574 18.78 -9.38 -6.65
N PRO A 575 20.01 -9.87 -6.37
CA PRO A 575 21.04 -10.05 -7.40
C PRO A 575 20.72 -11.17 -8.40
N GLU A 576 19.98 -12.21 -8.01
CA GLU A 576 19.63 -13.34 -8.90
C GLU A 576 18.45 -13.01 -9.86
N CYS A 577 17.45 -12.28 -9.37
CA CYS A 577 16.22 -12.01 -10.11
C CYS A 577 16.01 -10.55 -10.56
N HIS A 578 16.85 -9.61 -10.12
CA HIS A 578 16.75 -8.17 -10.44
C HIS A 578 15.32 -7.62 -10.28
N GLY A 579 14.69 -7.95 -9.15
CA GLY A 579 13.31 -7.55 -8.83
C GLY A 579 12.19 -8.38 -9.49
N ALA A 580 12.50 -9.32 -10.40
CA ALA A 580 11.49 -10.07 -11.16
C ALA A 580 10.71 -11.14 -10.36
N ARG A 581 11.10 -11.41 -9.10
CA ARG A 581 10.45 -12.32 -8.12
C ARG A 581 10.35 -13.81 -8.49
N LEU A 582 10.48 -14.19 -9.76
CA LEU A 582 10.38 -15.58 -10.24
C LEU A 582 11.76 -16.25 -10.45
N ASN A 583 11.80 -17.58 -10.41
CA ASN A 583 13.00 -18.38 -10.70
C ASN A 583 13.46 -18.27 -12.18
N ARG A 584 14.67 -18.79 -12.45
CA ARG A 584 15.30 -18.88 -13.79
C ARG A 584 14.35 -19.47 -14.85
N VAL A 585 13.60 -20.54 -14.53
CA VAL A 585 12.71 -21.22 -15.49
C VAL A 585 11.45 -20.41 -15.80
N GLY A 586 10.76 -19.90 -14.77
CA GLY A 586 9.52 -19.12 -14.92
C GLY A 586 9.72 -17.77 -15.59
N ARG A 587 10.90 -17.15 -15.44
CA ARG A 587 11.32 -15.97 -16.21
C ARG A 587 11.52 -16.24 -17.69
N ALA A 588 11.90 -17.47 -18.05
CA ALA A 588 12.18 -17.86 -19.43
C ALA A 588 10.95 -18.33 -20.22
N VAL A 589 9.73 -18.21 -19.69
CA VAL A 589 8.50 -18.49 -20.46
C VAL A 589 7.94 -17.18 -21.01
N LYS A 590 7.65 -17.16 -22.31
CA LYS A 590 7.22 -15.95 -23.02
C LYS A 590 5.90 -16.15 -23.77
N LEU A 591 5.10 -15.10 -23.87
CA LEU A 591 3.96 -14.99 -24.78
C LEU A 591 4.40 -14.21 -26.02
N HIS A 592 3.91 -14.61 -27.20
CA HIS A 592 4.27 -14.03 -28.50
C HIS A 592 3.18 -13.10 -29.03
N PHE A 593 3.57 -12.05 -29.78
CA PHE A 593 2.64 -11.00 -30.24
C PHE A 593 2.77 -10.72 -31.74
N VAL A 594 1.63 -10.57 -32.42
CA VAL A 594 1.55 -10.30 -33.86
C VAL A 594 1.96 -8.86 -34.15
N GLY A 595 3.06 -8.71 -34.90
CA GLY A 595 3.60 -7.41 -35.30
C GLY A 595 4.34 -6.73 -34.15
N GLY A 596 5.65 -7.00 -34.08
CA GLY A 596 6.56 -6.53 -33.04
C GLY A 596 6.35 -5.06 -32.63
N PRO A 597 6.25 -4.77 -31.32
CA PRO A 597 5.95 -3.43 -30.85
C PRO A 597 7.07 -2.45 -31.22
N ARG A 598 6.71 -1.37 -31.93
CA ARG A 598 7.53 -0.14 -31.96
C ARG A 598 7.39 0.56 -30.62
N ILE A 599 8.19 0.17 -29.63
CA ILE A 599 8.25 0.85 -28.33
C ILE A 599 8.83 2.26 -28.53
N PRO A 600 8.14 3.35 -28.11
CA PRO A 600 8.77 4.65 -27.93
C PRO A 600 9.84 4.52 -26.86
N HIS A 601 11.11 4.69 -27.23
CA HIS A 601 12.23 4.29 -26.38
C HIS A 601 12.24 5.04 -25.05
N ALA A 602 12.58 4.33 -23.98
CA ALA A 602 13.18 4.92 -22.81
C ALA A 602 14.39 5.78 -23.22
N ALA A 603 14.28 7.12 -23.15
CA ALA A 603 15.34 8.00 -23.64
C ALA A 603 16.63 7.81 -22.84
N GLY A 604 17.64 7.14 -23.43
CA GLY A 604 18.92 6.89 -22.77
C GLY A 604 19.88 5.90 -23.44
N LEU A 605 19.41 4.93 -24.23
CA LEU A 605 20.27 3.97 -24.93
C LEU A 605 20.68 4.46 -26.33
N ALA A 606 21.91 4.13 -26.73
CA ALA A 606 22.56 4.64 -27.94
C ALA A 606 21.83 4.26 -29.24
N ARG A 607 21.97 5.08 -30.29
CA ARG A 607 21.23 4.97 -31.57
C ARG A 607 21.68 3.81 -32.49
N SER A 608 22.06 2.65 -31.95
CA SER A 608 22.52 1.47 -32.68
C SER A 608 21.71 0.23 -32.28
N ALA A 609 21.00 -0.36 -33.26
CA ALA A 609 20.15 -1.56 -33.16
C ALA A 609 18.93 -1.47 -32.21
N ARG A 610 17.73 -1.44 -32.79
CA ARG A 610 16.45 -1.64 -32.07
C ARG A 610 16.07 -3.12 -32.08
N PRO A 611 15.85 -3.78 -30.93
CA PRO A 611 15.11 -5.03 -30.88
C PRO A 611 13.60 -4.74 -30.81
N THR A 612 12.82 -5.29 -31.73
CA THR A 612 11.38 -5.52 -31.51
C THR A 612 11.25 -6.72 -30.60
N LEU A 613 10.67 -6.55 -29.40
CA LEU A 613 10.38 -7.67 -28.51
C LEU A 613 9.07 -8.33 -28.96
N ASP A 614 9.20 -9.30 -29.87
CA ASP A 614 8.08 -10.09 -30.39
C ASP A 614 7.53 -11.08 -29.33
N ALA A 615 8.22 -11.23 -28.19
CA ALA A 615 7.81 -12.07 -27.07
C ALA A 615 8.16 -11.44 -25.70
N LEU A 616 7.29 -11.59 -24.70
CA LEU A 616 7.47 -11.05 -23.33
C LEU A 616 7.23 -12.11 -22.25
N SER A 617 8.06 -12.09 -21.21
CA SER A 617 7.88 -12.90 -19.98
C SER A 617 6.87 -12.28 -19.01
N LEU A 618 6.36 -13.07 -18.05
CA LEU A 618 5.35 -12.56 -17.09
C LEU A 618 5.85 -11.36 -16.27
N PRO A 619 7.09 -11.32 -15.73
CA PRO A 619 7.58 -10.14 -15.01
C PRO A 619 7.71 -8.90 -15.90
N GLU A 620 8.12 -9.06 -17.17
CA GLU A 620 8.16 -7.96 -18.14
C GLU A 620 6.75 -7.45 -18.46
N LEU A 621 5.78 -8.36 -18.58
CA LEU A 621 4.39 -8.02 -18.83
C LEU A 621 3.77 -7.26 -17.64
N LEU A 622 4.07 -7.66 -16.40
CA LEU A 622 3.56 -7.03 -15.17
C LEU A 622 4.16 -5.63 -14.88
N ARG A 623 5.30 -5.28 -15.47
CA ARG A 623 5.87 -3.92 -15.38
C ARG A 623 5.07 -2.86 -16.13
N ASN A 624 4.14 -3.27 -16.99
CA ASN A 624 3.30 -2.37 -17.77
C ASN A 624 2.12 -1.84 -16.95
N THR A 625 1.59 -0.69 -17.38
CA THR A 625 0.30 -0.14 -16.94
C THR A 625 -0.87 -0.98 -17.47
N PRO A 626 -2.07 -0.89 -16.85
CA PRO A 626 -3.30 -1.52 -17.36
C PRO A 626 -3.57 -1.25 -18.85
N ALA A 627 -3.44 -0.01 -19.31
CA ALA A 627 -3.68 0.37 -20.71
C ALA A 627 -2.67 -0.29 -21.68
N GLN A 628 -1.38 -0.30 -21.30
CA GLN A 628 -0.33 -0.98 -22.07
C GLN A 628 -0.57 -2.51 -22.10
N LEU A 629 -0.93 -3.12 -20.97
CA LEU A 629 -1.23 -4.55 -20.91
C LEU A 629 -2.42 -4.92 -21.81
N LEU A 630 -3.51 -4.14 -21.80
CA LEU A 630 -4.64 -4.32 -22.71
C LEU A 630 -4.20 -4.26 -24.18
N ALA A 631 -3.33 -3.32 -24.54
CA ALA A 631 -2.80 -3.19 -25.89
C ALA A 631 -1.95 -4.40 -26.32
N TYR A 632 -1.19 -5.01 -25.40
CA TYR A 632 -0.47 -6.27 -25.65
C TYR A 632 -1.41 -7.46 -25.82
N LEU A 633 -2.38 -7.64 -24.91
CA LEU A 633 -3.32 -8.78 -24.95
C LEU A 633 -4.13 -8.82 -26.25
N ARG A 634 -4.51 -7.65 -26.82
CA ARG A 634 -5.19 -7.54 -28.11
C ARG A 634 -4.32 -7.95 -29.32
N ARG A 635 -3.00 -8.07 -29.15
CA ARG A 635 -2.04 -8.47 -30.20
C ARG A 635 -1.48 -9.88 -29.99
N LEU A 636 -1.97 -10.63 -29.01
CA LEU A 636 -1.48 -11.96 -28.69
C LEU A 636 -1.58 -12.90 -29.91
N GLU A 637 -0.50 -13.59 -30.25
CA GLU A 637 -0.49 -14.56 -31.35
C GLU A 637 -1.18 -15.84 -30.90
N LEU A 638 -2.29 -16.20 -31.55
CA LEU A 638 -3.20 -17.27 -31.09
C LEU A 638 -3.51 -18.28 -32.20
N ASP A 639 -3.12 -19.52 -31.93
CA ASP A 639 -3.59 -20.71 -32.64
C ASP A 639 -5.07 -21.01 -32.33
N ALA A 640 -5.65 -22.01 -32.99
CA ALA A 640 -7.06 -22.36 -32.81
C ALA A 640 -7.40 -22.74 -31.35
N ARG A 641 -6.47 -23.36 -30.63
CA ARG A 641 -6.63 -23.72 -29.21
C ARG A 641 -6.54 -22.47 -28.31
N GLY A 642 -5.58 -21.60 -28.56
CA GLY A 642 -5.36 -20.37 -27.80
C GLY A 642 -6.55 -19.43 -27.86
N ARG A 643 -7.23 -19.33 -29.01
CA ARG A 643 -8.46 -18.51 -29.15
C ARG A 643 -9.57 -18.94 -28.18
N LEU A 644 -9.81 -20.25 -28.04
CA LEU A 644 -10.80 -20.78 -27.09
C LEU A 644 -10.44 -20.45 -25.63
N ILE A 645 -9.16 -20.53 -25.28
CA ILE A 645 -8.67 -20.23 -23.92
C ILE A 645 -8.79 -18.73 -23.61
N VAL A 646 -8.50 -17.87 -24.58
CA VAL A 646 -8.58 -16.41 -24.44
C VAL A 646 -10.02 -15.90 -24.48
N GLN A 647 -10.95 -16.61 -25.12
CA GLN A 647 -12.36 -16.26 -25.15
C GLN A 647 -12.97 -16.12 -23.73
N ASP A 648 -12.62 -17.03 -22.82
CA ASP A 648 -13.13 -17.00 -21.44
C ASP A 648 -12.27 -16.12 -20.51
N ILE A 649 -10.94 -16.17 -20.66
CA ILE A 649 -9.99 -15.50 -19.76
C ILE A 649 -9.81 -14.01 -20.10
N GLY A 650 -9.83 -13.67 -21.39
CA GLY A 650 -9.58 -12.32 -21.90
C GLY A 650 -10.53 -11.27 -21.32
N PRO A 651 -11.87 -11.47 -21.38
CA PRO A 651 -12.83 -10.54 -20.79
C PRO A 651 -12.62 -10.33 -19.28
N GLN A 652 -12.28 -11.39 -18.54
CA GLN A 652 -12.05 -11.32 -17.09
C GLN A 652 -10.81 -10.50 -16.71
N ILE A 653 -9.77 -10.52 -17.56
CA ILE A 653 -8.61 -9.64 -17.43
C ILE A 653 -8.99 -8.21 -17.84
N GLU A 654 -9.67 -8.04 -18.98
CA GLU A 654 -10.01 -6.72 -19.52
C GLU A 654 -10.93 -5.92 -18.59
N GLU A 655 -11.93 -6.57 -17.98
CA GLU A 655 -12.83 -5.97 -16.99
C GLU A 655 -12.04 -5.44 -15.77
N ARG A 656 -11.15 -6.25 -15.19
CA ARG A 656 -10.32 -5.85 -14.03
C ARG A 656 -9.34 -4.72 -14.35
N LEU A 657 -8.72 -4.75 -15.53
CA LEU A 657 -7.81 -3.69 -15.97
C LEU A 657 -8.54 -2.39 -16.30
N LYS A 658 -9.74 -2.46 -16.85
CA LYS A 658 -10.63 -1.29 -17.00
C LYS A 658 -11.00 -0.72 -15.64
N PHE A 659 -11.43 -1.53 -14.67
CA PHE A 659 -11.80 -1.00 -13.34
C PHE A 659 -10.65 -0.29 -12.64
N LEU A 660 -9.40 -0.75 -12.77
CA LEU A 660 -8.22 -0.01 -12.29
C LEU A 660 -8.10 1.39 -12.92
N ASP A 661 -8.39 1.55 -14.21
CA ASP A 661 -8.37 2.85 -14.89
C ASP A 661 -9.56 3.76 -14.50
N HIS A 662 -10.74 3.16 -14.30
CA HIS A 662 -11.95 3.90 -13.86
C HIS A 662 -11.75 4.50 -12.46
N VAL A 663 -11.15 3.78 -11.51
CA VAL A 663 -10.78 4.35 -10.20
C VAL A 663 -9.56 5.28 -10.24
N GLY A 664 -9.05 5.63 -11.43
CA GLY A 664 -7.93 6.56 -11.60
C GLY A 664 -6.56 5.97 -11.26
N LEU A 665 -6.39 4.66 -11.30
CA LEU A 665 -5.14 3.95 -11.03
C LEU A 665 -4.45 3.39 -12.29
N GLY A 666 -4.85 3.85 -13.49
CA GLY A 666 -4.28 3.45 -14.77
C GLY A 666 -2.78 3.74 -14.93
N TYR A 667 -2.19 4.57 -14.07
CA TYR A 667 -0.76 4.89 -14.04
C TYR A 667 0.11 3.88 -13.26
N LEU A 668 -0.49 2.96 -12.51
CA LEU A 668 0.25 1.96 -11.73
C LEU A 668 0.82 0.85 -12.62
N SER A 669 2.06 0.44 -12.39
CA SER A 669 2.54 -0.86 -12.87
C SER A 669 1.91 -1.98 -12.04
N LEU A 670 1.62 -3.11 -12.68
CA LEU A 670 0.95 -4.23 -12.02
C LEU A 670 1.89 -4.97 -11.05
N ASP A 671 3.21 -4.88 -11.23
CA ASP A 671 4.24 -5.40 -10.32
C ASP A 671 4.56 -4.49 -9.10
N ARG A 672 3.96 -3.28 -9.02
CA ARG A 672 4.23 -2.31 -7.94
C ARG A 672 3.93 -2.96 -6.57
N PRO A 673 4.87 -2.93 -5.60
CA PRO A 673 4.65 -3.49 -4.26
C PRO A 673 3.58 -2.72 -3.49
N THR A 674 2.71 -3.43 -2.77
CA THR A 674 1.57 -2.83 -2.06
C THR A 674 1.98 -1.96 -0.87
N GLU A 675 3.18 -2.18 -0.32
CA GLU A 675 3.76 -1.33 0.73
C GLU A 675 4.09 0.09 0.25
N THR A 676 4.25 0.30 -1.05
CA THR A 676 4.58 1.59 -1.67
C THR A 676 3.37 2.43 -2.05
N LEU A 677 2.16 1.94 -1.78
CA LEU A 677 0.90 2.61 -2.12
C LEU A 677 0.48 3.59 -1.02
N SER A 678 -0.15 4.70 -1.41
CA SER A 678 -0.88 5.55 -0.46
C SER A 678 -2.14 4.85 0.06
N GLY A 679 -2.76 5.39 1.12
CA GLY A 679 -4.03 4.87 1.64
C GLY A 679 -5.13 4.85 0.58
N GLY A 680 -5.35 5.99 -0.09
CA GLY A 680 -6.30 6.11 -1.20
C GLY A 680 -5.95 5.29 -2.44
N GLU A 681 -4.66 5.05 -2.74
CA GLU A 681 -4.26 4.09 -3.80
C GLU A 681 -4.69 2.66 -3.39
N ALA A 682 -4.36 2.22 -2.18
CA ALA A 682 -4.68 0.86 -1.70
C ALA A 682 -6.20 0.61 -1.59
N GLN A 683 -6.96 1.59 -1.09
CA GLN A 683 -8.42 1.52 -1.00
C GLN A 683 -9.07 1.41 -2.38
N ARG A 684 -8.64 2.22 -3.36
CA ARG A 684 -9.12 2.16 -4.74
C ARG A 684 -8.77 0.85 -5.44
N ILE A 685 -7.60 0.25 -5.18
CA ILE A 685 -7.29 -1.11 -5.68
C ILE A 685 -8.28 -2.12 -5.12
N ARG A 686 -8.61 -2.06 -3.83
CA ARG A 686 -9.62 -2.96 -3.23
C ARG A 686 -11.00 -2.73 -3.85
N LEU A 687 -11.41 -1.49 -4.08
CA LEU A 687 -12.66 -1.16 -4.78
C LEU A 687 -12.67 -1.77 -6.19
N ALA A 688 -11.62 -1.58 -6.99
CA ALA A 688 -11.48 -2.19 -8.32
C ALA A 688 -11.52 -3.72 -8.29
N ALA A 689 -10.90 -4.36 -7.28
CA ALA A 689 -10.94 -5.80 -7.09
C ALA A 689 -12.37 -6.30 -6.76
N GLN A 690 -13.14 -5.55 -5.95
CA GLN A 690 -14.54 -5.87 -5.65
C GLN A 690 -15.46 -5.66 -6.85
N LEU A 691 -15.24 -4.61 -7.65
CA LEU A 691 -16.02 -4.34 -8.88
C LEU A 691 -15.83 -5.43 -9.96
N GLY A 692 -14.62 -6.01 -10.03
CA GLY A 692 -14.30 -7.18 -10.83
C GLY A 692 -14.89 -8.50 -10.32
N SER A 693 -15.60 -8.48 -9.18
CA SER A 693 -16.46 -9.57 -8.74
C SER A 693 -17.91 -9.25 -9.13
N ASN A 694 -18.57 -10.16 -9.86
CA ASN A 694 -19.97 -9.97 -10.28
C ASN A 694 -20.95 -10.36 -9.16
N LEU A 695 -20.82 -9.68 -8.02
CA LEU A 695 -21.72 -9.82 -6.88
C LEU A 695 -22.95 -8.90 -7.03
N SER A 696 -24.10 -9.41 -6.59
CA SER A 696 -25.41 -8.75 -6.59
C SER A 696 -26.12 -9.03 -5.27
N GLY A 697 -26.91 -8.08 -4.78
CA GLY A 697 -27.59 -8.18 -3.49
C GLY A 697 -26.69 -8.00 -2.27
N VAL A 698 -25.46 -7.50 -2.43
CA VAL A 698 -24.51 -7.20 -1.35
C VAL A 698 -24.75 -5.78 -0.81
N LEU A 699 -24.49 -5.57 0.48
CA LEU A 699 -24.31 -4.25 1.07
C LEU A 699 -22.82 -3.90 1.09
N TYR A 700 -22.42 -2.90 0.32
CA TYR A 700 -21.07 -2.35 0.40
C TYR A 700 -21.04 -1.19 1.39
N VAL A 701 -20.16 -1.27 2.38
CA VAL A 701 -19.90 -0.18 3.34
C VAL A 701 -18.54 0.44 3.00
N LEU A 702 -18.53 1.72 2.64
CA LEU A 702 -17.32 2.42 2.17
C LEU A 702 -16.96 3.57 3.11
N ASP A 703 -15.67 3.70 3.43
CA ASP A 703 -15.13 4.71 4.35
C ASP A 703 -14.42 5.81 3.57
N GLU A 704 -15.13 6.91 3.28
CA GLU A 704 -14.60 8.11 2.62
C GLU A 704 -13.74 7.82 1.35
N PRO A 705 -14.29 7.10 0.33
CA PRO A 705 -13.53 6.64 -0.84
C PRO A 705 -13.02 7.77 -1.76
N SER A 706 -13.46 9.02 -1.60
CA SER A 706 -12.92 10.19 -2.33
C SER A 706 -11.54 10.65 -1.81
N ILE A 707 -11.03 10.07 -0.73
CA ILE A 707 -9.81 10.56 -0.07
C ILE A 707 -8.54 10.43 -0.91
N GLY A 708 -7.83 11.56 -1.03
CA GLY A 708 -6.62 11.70 -1.85
C GLY A 708 -6.88 11.59 -3.36
N LEU A 709 -8.13 11.68 -3.82
CA LEU A 709 -8.48 11.80 -5.23
C LEU A 709 -8.45 13.27 -5.66
N HIS A 710 -8.04 13.50 -6.90
CA HIS A 710 -8.25 14.77 -7.59
C HIS A 710 -9.71 14.83 -8.09
N ALA A 711 -10.31 16.03 -8.20
CA ALA A 711 -11.72 16.19 -8.61
C ALA A 711 -12.09 15.39 -9.88
N ARG A 712 -11.27 15.48 -10.94
CA ARG A 712 -11.36 14.65 -12.16
C ARG A 712 -11.53 13.15 -11.93
N ASP A 713 -10.84 12.61 -10.92
CA ASP A 713 -10.84 11.18 -10.63
C ASP A 713 -12.00 10.81 -9.68
N ASN A 714 -12.52 11.79 -8.92
CA ASN A 714 -13.72 11.65 -8.08
C ASN A 714 -15.00 11.50 -8.92
N ASP A 715 -15.14 12.22 -10.04
CA ASP A 715 -16.26 12.04 -10.98
C ASP A 715 -16.36 10.57 -11.45
N ARG A 716 -15.21 9.97 -11.82
CA ARG A 716 -15.14 8.56 -12.23
C ARG A 716 -15.44 7.59 -11.09
N LEU A 717 -15.08 7.95 -9.85
CA LEU A 717 -15.47 7.18 -8.67
C LEU A 717 -16.98 7.20 -8.48
N ILE A 718 -17.64 8.35 -8.64
CA ILE A 718 -19.10 8.49 -8.54
C ILE A 718 -19.79 7.62 -9.59
N GLU A 719 -19.38 7.70 -10.87
CA GLU A 719 -19.86 6.83 -11.95
C GLU A 719 -19.71 5.34 -11.59
N THR A 720 -18.57 4.97 -11.02
CA THR A 720 -18.26 3.60 -10.61
C THR A 720 -19.15 3.11 -9.47
N LEU A 721 -19.45 3.96 -8.48
CA LEU A 721 -20.37 3.64 -7.38
C LEU A 721 -21.83 3.53 -7.89
N GLN A 722 -22.23 4.38 -8.84
CA GLN A 722 -23.52 4.28 -9.52
C GLN A 722 -23.65 2.98 -10.34
N ALA A 723 -22.58 2.54 -11.02
CA ALA A 723 -22.54 1.25 -11.70
C ALA A 723 -22.65 0.07 -10.73
N LEU A 724 -21.99 0.14 -9.57
CA LEU A 724 -22.11 -0.89 -8.52
C LEU A 724 -23.54 -0.98 -7.95
N ARG A 725 -24.20 0.16 -7.76
CA ARG A 725 -25.64 0.25 -7.42
C ARG A 725 -26.49 -0.40 -8.51
N ALA A 726 -26.24 -0.07 -9.77
CA ALA A 726 -27.00 -0.58 -10.92
C ALA A 726 -26.89 -2.11 -11.09
N LYS A 727 -25.78 -2.74 -10.65
CA LYS A 727 -25.66 -4.21 -10.53
C LYS A 727 -26.61 -4.85 -9.48
N GLY A 728 -27.41 -4.04 -8.76
CA GLY A 728 -28.41 -4.51 -7.79
C GLY A 728 -27.91 -4.55 -6.34
N ASN A 729 -26.81 -3.87 -6.04
CA ASN A 729 -26.21 -3.78 -4.70
C ASN A 729 -26.70 -2.55 -3.93
N THR A 730 -26.63 -2.61 -2.60
CA THR A 730 -26.87 -1.46 -1.73
C THR A 730 -25.53 -0.85 -1.34
N LEU A 731 -25.41 0.47 -1.35
CA LEU A 731 -24.19 1.15 -0.90
C LEU A 731 -24.52 2.00 0.33
N LEU A 732 -23.64 1.94 1.32
CA LEU A 732 -23.62 2.79 2.50
C LEU A 732 -22.23 3.44 2.57
N VAL A 733 -22.14 4.70 2.18
CA VAL A 733 -20.85 5.43 2.07
C VAL A 733 -20.77 6.47 3.18
N VAL A 734 -19.76 6.40 4.03
CA VAL A 734 -19.44 7.51 4.94
C VAL A 734 -18.67 8.54 4.14
N GLU A 735 -19.21 9.74 3.90
CA GLU A 735 -18.58 10.74 3.02
C GLU A 735 -18.90 12.21 3.34
N HIS A 736 -18.02 13.08 2.84
CA HIS A 736 -18.01 14.53 2.98
C HIS A 736 -17.81 15.28 1.66
N ASP A 737 -17.53 14.57 0.57
CA ASP A 737 -17.48 15.16 -0.78
C ASP A 737 -18.84 15.69 -1.27
N GLU A 738 -18.82 16.86 -1.90
CA GLU A 738 -20.00 17.54 -2.43
C GLU A 738 -20.59 16.80 -3.64
N GLY A 739 -19.74 16.38 -4.60
CA GLY A 739 -20.20 15.72 -5.82
C GLY A 739 -20.90 14.39 -5.53
N LEU A 740 -20.34 13.56 -4.64
CA LEU A 740 -20.98 12.31 -4.23
C LEU A 740 -22.25 12.55 -3.42
N MET A 741 -22.28 13.53 -2.51
CA MET A 741 -23.49 13.86 -1.75
C MET A 741 -24.62 14.34 -2.68
N GLU A 742 -24.33 15.14 -3.70
CA GLU A 742 -25.33 15.54 -4.69
C GLU A 742 -25.85 14.37 -5.54
N CYS A 743 -25.00 13.38 -5.81
CA CYS A 743 -25.35 12.16 -6.55
C CYS A 743 -26.01 11.07 -5.70
N ALA A 744 -26.14 11.26 -4.39
CA ALA A 744 -26.72 10.27 -3.49
C ALA A 744 -28.24 10.15 -3.67
N ASP A 745 -28.76 8.92 -3.65
CA ASP A 745 -30.21 8.69 -3.58
C ASP A 745 -30.78 9.16 -2.23
N ARG A 746 -29.97 9.03 -1.18
CA ARG A 746 -30.33 9.37 0.20
C ARG A 746 -29.10 9.78 1.01
N ILE A 747 -29.26 10.84 1.81
CA ILE A 747 -28.27 11.33 2.76
C ILE A 747 -28.82 11.16 4.18
N ILE A 748 -27.97 10.69 5.10
CA ILE A 748 -28.20 10.58 6.55
C ILE A 748 -27.18 11.48 7.24
N ASP A 749 -27.65 12.59 7.82
CA ASP A 749 -26.79 13.58 8.47
C ASP A 749 -26.75 13.36 10.00
N LEU A 750 -25.55 13.14 10.54
CA LEU A 750 -25.32 12.84 11.96
C LEU A 750 -24.63 14.00 12.70
N GLY A 751 -25.15 14.34 13.89
CA GLY A 751 -24.63 15.41 14.73
C GLY A 751 -25.37 15.49 16.08
N PRO A 752 -25.61 16.68 16.64
CA PRO A 752 -25.24 18.02 16.14
C PRO A 752 -23.74 18.34 16.22
N ALA A 753 -23.01 17.71 17.14
CA ALA A 753 -21.58 17.95 17.36
C ALA A 753 -20.77 16.64 17.36
N ALA A 754 -19.48 16.72 17.66
CA ALA A 754 -18.61 15.57 17.84
C ALA A 754 -18.84 14.89 19.21
N GLY A 755 -18.57 13.59 19.29
CA GLY A 755 -18.42 12.90 20.57
C GLY A 755 -19.71 12.73 21.37
N ILE A 756 -19.68 13.02 22.67
CA ILE A 756 -20.85 12.87 23.55
C ILE A 756 -22.02 13.78 23.18
N HIS A 757 -21.77 14.82 22.37
CA HIS A 757 -22.75 15.76 21.84
C HIS A 757 -23.15 15.45 20.38
N GLY A 758 -22.69 14.31 19.87
CA GLY A 758 -23.13 13.71 18.62
C GLY A 758 -24.04 12.50 18.86
N GLY A 759 -24.17 11.66 17.84
CA GLY A 759 -24.91 10.39 17.91
C GLY A 759 -26.41 10.49 17.64
N GLU A 760 -26.88 11.63 17.13
CA GLU A 760 -28.27 11.87 16.72
C GLU A 760 -28.39 12.08 15.21
N VAL A 761 -29.56 11.76 14.63
CA VAL A 761 -29.87 12.03 13.22
C VAL A 761 -30.48 13.42 13.10
N LEU A 762 -29.78 14.36 12.45
CA LEU A 762 -30.24 15.73 12.22
C LEU A 762 -31.26 15.80 11.08
N ALA A 763 -30.99 15.06 10.01
CA ALA A 763 -31.82 15.01 8.81
C ALA A 763 -31.56 13.69 8.06
N ASN A 764 -32.58 13.19 7.36
CA ASN A 764 -32.52 11.93 6.61
C ASN A 764 -33.48 12.01 5.41
N GLY A 765 -32.96 12.10 4.19
CA GLY A 765 -33.75 12.33 2.98
C GLY A 765 -32.89 12.51 1.73
N THR A 766 -33.49 12.97 0.64
CA THR A 766 -32.79 13.29 -0.63
C THR A 766 -31.89 14.52 -0.48
N PRO A 767 -30.88 14.72 -1.34
CA PRO A 767 -30.00 15.91 -1.28
C PRO A 767 -30.77 17.24 -1.31
N ALA A 768 -31.86 17.31 -2.07
CA ALA A 768 -32.73 18.49 -2.15
C ALA A 768 -33.58 18.72 -0.87
N GLU A 769 -33.84 17.69 -0.07
CA GLU A 769 -34.46 17.82 1.25
C GLU A 769 -33.44 18.25 2.30
N ILE A 770 -32.22 17.69 2.26
CA ILE A 770 -31.13 18.10 3.15
C ILE A 770 -30.77 19.58 2.96
N LYS A 771 -30.61 20.05 1.72
CA LYS A 771 -30.35 21.48 1.40
C LYS A 771 -31.44 22.44 1.93
N ARG A 772 -32.67 21.95 2.18
CA ARG A 772 -33.78 22.73 2.77
C ARG A 772 -33.86 22.62 4.30
N SER A 773 -33.12 21.70 4.93
CA SER A 773 -33.17 21.49 6.38
C SER A 773 -32.31 22.51 7.13
N ALA A 774 -32.95 23.44 7.84
CA ALA A 774 -32.26 24.38 8.73
C ALA A 774 -31.57 23.71 9.93
N LYS A 775 -31.89 22.45 10.24
CA LYS A 775 -31.21 21.65 11.29
C LYS A 775 -29.92 21.00 10.81
N SER A 776 -29.77 20.80 9.50
CA SER A 776 -28.61 20.15 8.90
C SER A 776 -27.52 21.18 8.63
N LEU A 777 -26.41 21.08 9.35
CA LEU A 777 -25.23 21.90 9.06
C LEU A 777 -24.68 21.58 7.66
N THR A 778 -24.70 20.31 7.27
CA THR A 778 -24.31 19.86 5.93
C THR A 778 -25.23 20.45 4.86
N GLY A 779 -26.54 20.47 5.08
CA GLY A 779 -27.52 21.12 4.20
C GLY A 779 -27.26 22.61 3.97
N LEU A 780 -26.89 23.36 5.01
CA LEU A 780 -26.51 24.76 4.89
C LEU A 780 -25.25 24.96 4.03
N PHE A 781 -24.23 24.12 4.19
CA PHE A 781 -22.99 24.17 3.40
C PHE A 781 -23.16 23.66 1.96
N LEU A 782 -24.08 22.73 1.72
CA LEU A 782 -24.50 22.26 0.39
C LEU A 782 -25.40 23.27 -0.35
N ALA A 783 -26.03 24.21 0.37
CA ALA A 783 -26.89 25.24 -0.22
C ALA A 783 -26.17 26.58 -0.45
N ARG A 784 -25.15 26.91 0.35
CA ARG A 784 -24.47 28.23 0.35
C ARG A 784 -22.97 28.20 0.06
N GLY A 785 -22.34 27.02 0.07
CA GLY A 785 -20.89 26.88 -0.09
C GLY A 785 -20.07 27.54 1.04
N ILE A 786 -18.77 27.72 0.78
CA ILE A 786 -17.89 28.61 1.55
C ILE A 786 -17.59 29.85 0.69
N ALA A 787 -17.67 31.04 1.29
CA ALA A 787 -17.24 32.27 0.65
C ALA A 787 -15.70 32.40 0.68
N HIS A 788 -15.10 32.72 -0.47
CA HIS A 788 -13.66 32.91 -0.65
C HIS A 788 -13.35 34.27 -1.29
N PRO A 789 -12.17 34.84 -1.04
CA PRO A 789 -11.17 34.40 -0.06
C PRO A 789 -11.65 34.64 1.38
N ILE A 790 -11.29 33.74 2.31
CA ILE A 790 -11.80 33.76 3.70
C ILE A 790 -11.42 35.03 4.47
N ARG A 791 -10.35 35.73 4.07
CA ARG A 791 -9.92 37.03 4.62
C ARG A 791 -10.56 38.24 3.94
N GLY A 792 -11.49 38.05 3.01
CA GLY A 792 -12.05 39.11 2.16
C GLY A 792 -11.15 39.51 0.98
N SER A 793 -9.82 39.46 1.15
CA SER A 793 -8.83 39.58 0.07
C SER A 793 -7.64 38.63 0.26
N TYR A 794 -6.93 38.32 -0.84
CA TYR A 794 -5.63 37.64 -0.80
C TYR A 794 -4.52 38.55 -0.28
N ARG A 795 -3.37 37.98 0.12
CA ARG A 795 -2.18 38.79 0.46
C ARG A 795 -1.47 39.27 -0.80
N GLU A 796 -0.95 40.49 -0.77
CA GLU A 796 -0.06 40.97 -1.82
C GLU A 796 1.15 40.03 -1.99
N LEU A 797 1.55 39.76 -3.23
CA LEU A 797 2.66 38.86 -3.54
C LEU A 797 3.96 39.65 -3.82
N PRO A 798 5.14 39.19 -3.37
CA PRO A 798 6.40 39.82 -3.74
C PRO A 798 6.63 39.66 -5.25
N ASN A 799 7.17 40.70 -5.91
CA ASN A 799 7.32 40.71 -7.38
C ASN A 799 8.10 39.50 -7.92
N PHE A 800 7.39 38.62 -8.64
CA PHE A 800 7.90 37.37 -9.22
C PHE A 800 8.97 37.57 -10.30
N ASN A 801 8.92 38.70 -11.02
CA ASN A 801 9.83 39.01 -12.14
C ASN A 801 11.19 39.55 -11.67
N ARG A 802 11.40 39.77 -10.37
CA ARG A 802 12.68 40.25 -9.83
C ARG A 802 13.70 39.09 -9.79
N PRO A 803 14.95 39.28 -10.27
CA PRO A 803 15.89 38.18 -10.43
C PRO A 803 16.26 37.50 -9.09
N PRO A 804 16.37 36.15 -9.08
CA PRO A 804 16.75 35.29 -7.95
C PRO A 804 17.69 35.89 -6.89
N ALA A 805 18.89 36.29 -7.33
CA ALA A 805 19.97 36.73 -6.45
C ALA A 805 19.70 38.06 -5.71
N LYS A 806 18.57 38.73 -5.96
CA LYS A 806 18.16 39.98 -5.31
C LYS A 806 16.75 39.91 -4.70
N ASN A 807 16.21 38.70 -4.48
CA ASN A 807 14.85 38.50 -4.00
C ASN A 807 14.78 37.55 -2.80
N PRO A 808 15.17 38.00 -1.59
CA PRO A 808 15.16 37.16 -0.38
C PRO A 808 13.75 36.76 0.09
N ALA A 809 12.69 37.24 -0.56
CA ALA A 809 11.30 36.90 -0.28
C ALA A 809 10.82 35.60 -0.96
N TRP A 810 11.70 34.88 -1.67
CA TRP A 810 11.39 33.60 -2.32
C TRP A 810 12.42 32.53 -1.93
N LEU A 811 11.91 31.33 -1.63
CA LEU A 811 12.65 30.07 -1.55
C LEU A 811 12.70 29.47 -2.96
N GLU A 812 13.89 29.11 -3.44
CA GLU A 812 14.07 28.62 -4.82
C GLU A 812 14.79 27.28 -4.86
N LEU A 813 14.25 26.34 -5.64
CA LEU A 813 14.84 25.04 -5.91
C LEU A 813 15.07 24.90 -7.43
N SER A 814 16.33 24.78 -7.85
CA SER A 814 16.71 24.71 -9.27
C SER A 814 16.86 23.27 -9.77
N ALA A 815 16.25 22.97 -10.91
CA ALA A 815 16.29 21.70 -11.64
C ALA A 815 16.03 20.46 -10.76
N ALA A 816 14.83 20.37 -10.18
CA ALA A 816 14.40 19.26 -9.32
C ALA A 816 14.23 17.94 -10.12
N CYS A 817 15.06 16.94 -9.79
CA CYS A 817 15.17 15.64 -10.46
C CYS A 817 15.18 14.50 -9.44
N PHE A 818 14.00 14.00 -9.06
CA PHE A 818 13.89 12.84 -8.16
C PHE A 818 12.68 11.97 -8.53
N ARG A 819 12.85 10.64 -8.55
CA ARG A 819 11.88 9.66 -9.08
C ARG A 819 11.31 10.08 -10.44
N ASN A 820 10.04 10.51 -10.53
CA ASN A 820 9.38 10.89 -11.77
C ASN A 820 9.47 12.40 -12.12
N LEU A 821 10.08 13.23 -11.27
CA LEU A 821 10.24 14.68 -11.54
C LEU A 821 11.22 14.95 -12.69
N LYS A 822 10.83 15.87 -13.59
CA LYS A 822 11.47 16.11 -14.91
C LYS A 822 12.29 17.41 -14.97
N GLY A 823 13.01 17.76 -13.91
CA GLY A 823 14.07 18.79 -13.96
C GLY A 823 13.58 20.22 -14.14
N PHE A 824 12.55 20.63 -13.40
CA PHE A 824 12.02 21.99 -13.42
C PHE A 824 12.56 22.84 -12.26
N ASP A 825 12.51 24.17 -12.42
CA ASP A 825 12.75 25.13 -11.35
C ASP A 825 11.44 25.41 -10.58
N LEU A 826 11.53 25.61 -9.28
CA LEU A 826 10.39 25.89 -8.39
C LEU A 826 10.69 27.14 -7.55
N ARG A 827 9.70 28.03 -7.42
CA ARG A 827 9.78 29.20 -6.52
C ARG A 827 8.60 29.22 -5.55
N LEU A 828 8.89 29.45 -4.27
CA LEU A 828 7.92 29.48 -3.18
C LEU A 828 7.97 30.83 -2.46
N PRO A 829 6.87 31.60 -2.38
CA PRO A 829 6.88 32.91 -1.74
C PRO A 829 6.88 32.77 -0.21
N LEU A 830 7.78 33.49 0.46
CA LEU A 830 7.90 33.43 1.92
C LEU A 830 6.74 34.14 2.63
N GLY A 831 6.29 33.57 3.74
CA GLY A 831 5.21 34.12 4.57
C GLY A 831 3.85 34.11 3.88
N ARG A 832 3.54 33.08 3.10
CA ARG A 832 2.29 32.93 2.33
C ARG A 832 1.66 31.56 2.54
N LEU A 833 0.36 31.45 2.26
CA LEU A 833 -0.35 30.19 2.19
C LEU A 833 -0.19 29.59 0.78
N ILE A 834 0.64 28.56 0.66
CA ILE A 834 0.98 27.90 -0.60
C ILE A 834 0.21 26.60 -0.72
N MET A 835 -0.49 26.42 -1.84
CA MET A 835 -1.23 25.20 -2.16
C MET A 835 -0.58 24.42 -3.30
N VAL A 836 -0.63 23.09 -3.21
CA VAL A 836 -0.07 22.18 -4.22
C VAL A 836 -1.16 21.22 -4.70
N ALA A 837 -1.56 21.38 -5.97
CA ALA A 837 -2.57 20.60 -6.65
C ALA A 837 -1.99 19.69 -7.75
N GLY A 838 -2.87 18.98 -8.46
CA GLY A 838 -2.57 18.05 -9.56
C GLY A 838 -2.82 16.58 -9.21
N PRO A 839 -2.90 15.66 -10.21
CA PRO A 839 -3.38 14.29 -10.03
C PRO A 839 -2.67 13.45 -8.95
N SER A 840 -3.34 12.40 -8.43
CA SER A 840 -2.69 11.38 -7.60
C SER A 840 -1.49 10.78 -8.36
N GLY A 841 -0.33 10.63 -7.73
CA GLY A 841 0.87 10.10 -8.41
C GLY A 841 1.60 11.06 -9.37
N ALA A 842 1.19 12.33 -9.51
CA ALA A 842 1.87 13.31 -10.36
C ALA A 842 3.28 13.72 -9.88
N GLY A 843 3.62 13.46 -8.61
CA GLY A 843 4.94 13.76 -8.02
C GLY A 843 4.94 14.69 -6.79
N LYS A 844 3.76 15.11 -6.30
CA LYS A 844 3.59 16.08 -5.19
C LYS A 844 4.40 15.74 -3.94
N SER A 845 4.13 14.60 -3.30
CA SER A 845 4.84 14.16 -2.09
C SER A 845 6.34 13.94 -2.35
N THR A 846 6.70 13.49 -3.56
CA THR A 846 8.10 13.33 -4.00
C THR A 846 8.86 14.65 -4.10
N LEU A 847 8.20 15.75 -4.47
CA LEU A 847 8.81 17.08 -4.47
C LEU A 847 8.90 17.66 -3.05
N PHE A 848 7.83 17.63 -2.28
CA PHE A 848 7.75 18.39 -1.03
C PHE A 848 8.20 17.63 0.21
N ARG A 849 7.83 16.35 0.35
CA ARG A 849 8.19 15.49 1.49
C ARG A 849 9.53 14.79 1.26
N ASP A 850 9.70 14.09 0.14
CA ASP A 850 10.92 13.30 -0.09
C ASP A 850 12.14 14.15 -0.48
N LEU A 851 11.95 15.35 -1.06
CA LEU A 851 13.03 16.18 -1.60
C LEU A 851 13.21 17.52 -0.88
N LEU A 852 12.17 18.37 -0.84
CA LEU A 852 12.28 19.72 -0.27
C LEU A 852 12.50 19.71 1.24
N TYR A 853 11.73 18.91 2.00
CA TYR A 853 11.88 18.78 3.45
C TYR A 853 13.33 18.46 3.90
N PRO A 854 13.97 17.37 3.45
CA PRO A 854 15.35 17.07 3.88
C PRO A 854 16.36 18.09 3.36
N ALA A 855 16.13 18.69 2.18
CA ALA A 855 17.02 19.72 1.64
C ALA A 855 16.96 21.03 2.46
N VAL A 856 15.76 21.47 2.87
CA VAL A 856 15.59 22.63 3.76
C VAL A 856 16.14 22.33 5.16
N ALA A 857 15.86 21.15 5.73
CA ALA A 857 16.44 20.75 7.02
C ALA A 857 17.98 20.76 7.00
N CYS A 858 18.59 20.29 5.90
CA CYS A 858 20.03 20.35 5.69
C CYS A 858 20.55 21.79 5.59
N ALA A 859 19.86 22.66 4.84
CA ALA A 859 20.23 24.07 4.69
C ALA A 859 20.16 24.84 6.03
N ILE A 860 19.13 24.60 6.86
CA ILE A 860 19.01 25.17 8.20
C ILE A 860 20.15 24.68 9.10
N LYS A 861 20.39 23.36 9.15
CA LYS A 861 21.46 22.76 9.99
C LYS A 861 22.88 23.24 9.60
N THR A 862 23.10 23.59 8.34
CA THR A 862 24.39 24.07 7.82
C THR A 862 24.50 25.59 7.74
N GLY A 863 23.41 26.34 7.98
CA GLY A 863 23.36 27.80 7.81
C GLY A 863 23.56 28.28 6.36
N ALA A 864 23.49 27.40 5.37
CA ALA A 864 23.88 27.69 4.00
C ALA A 864 22.83 28.55 3.25
N THR A 865 23.22 29.75 2.82
CA THR A 865 22.38 30.63 1.98
C THR A 865 22.10 30.06 0.58
N THR A 866 22.98 29.20 0.09
CA THR A 866 22.77 28.40 -1.12
C THR A 866 23.36 27.01 -0.91
N LEU A 867 22.49 26.00 -0.83
CA LEU A 867 22.86 24.59 -0.72
C LEU A 867 22.94 23.98 -2.11
N MET A 868 24.11 23.51 -2.53
CA MET A 868 24.29 22.80 -3.80
C MET A 868 23.92 21.32 -3.64
N GLY A 869 23.30 20.71 -4.66
CA GLY A 869 22.87 19.30 -4.61
C GLY A 869 23.99 18.30 -4.28
N ARG A 870 25.22 18.57 -4.74
CA ARG A 870 26.42 17.77 -4.39
C ARG A 870 26.75 17.83 -2.88
N ALA A 871 26.58 18.99 -2.26
CA ALA A 871 26.81 19.17 -0.83
C ALA A 871 25.72 18.50 0.00
N PHE A 872 24.46 18.59 -0.44
CA PHE A 872 23.32 17.89 0.15
C PHE A 872 23.53 16.37 0.18
N VAL A 873 23.81 15.73 -0.97
CA VAL A 873 24.02 14.27 -1.05
C VAL A 873 25.19 13.83 -0.16
N ARG A 874 26.29 14.61 -0.12
CA ARG A 874 27.44 14.32 0.75
C ARG A 874 27.11 14.45 2.24
N ALA A 875 26.25 15.39 2.63
CA ALA A 875 25.90 15.66 4.03
C ALA A 875 24.80 14.73 4.59
N THR A 876 24.00 14.11 3.73
CA THR A 876 22.82 13.32 4.13
C THR A 876 22.86 11.86 3.70
N GLY A 877 23.79 11.46 2.82
CA GLY A 877 23.81 10.12 2.24
C GLY A 877 22.62 9.84 1.32
N PHE A 878 21.94 10.89 0.82
CA PHE A 878 20.68 10.75 0.09
C PHE A 878 20.83 9.87 -1.16
N ALA A 879 20.20 8.70 -1.12
CA ALA A 879 20.20 7.75 -2.22
C ALA A 879 19.43 8.31 -3.43
N VAL A 880 20.18 8.73 -4.46
CA VAL A 880 19.63 8.98 -5.80
C VAL A 880 19.31 7.60 -6.40
N GLY A 881 18.11 7.09 -6.09
CA GLY A 881 17.71 5.72 -6.42
C GLY A 881 17.77 5.42 -7.92
N ASP A 882 17.97 4.13 -8.25
CA ASP A 882 18.18 3.63 -9.61
C ASP A 882 17.22 4.27 -10.63
N GLY A 883 17.79 5.08 -11.52
CA GLY A 883 17.08 5.97 -12.44
C GLY A 883 16.19 5.23 -13.42
N SER A 884 14.95 4.96 -13.02
CA SER A 884 13.93 4.22 -13.78
C SER A 884 12.77 5.11 -14.26
N SER A 885 13.01 6.42 -14.40
CA SER A 885 12.10 7.38 -15.06
C SER A 885 12.82 8.28 -16.07
N LEU A 886 13.14 7.68 -17.21
CA LEU A 886 13.04 8.23 -18.57
C LEU A 886 12.67 9.73 -18.71
N SER A 887 13.59 10.59 -19.16
CA SER A 887 13.36 11.57 -20.26
C SER A 887 14.62 12.39 -20.62
N SER A 888 14.61 12.99 -21.81
CA SER A 888 15.79 13.49 -22.52
C SER A 888 16.24 14.91 -22.17
N ALA A 889 16.51 15.20 -20.89
CA ALA A 889 17.19 16.42 -20.47
C ALA A 889 18.24 16.08 -19.39
N ARG A 890 19.52 16.06 -19.79
CA ARG A 890 20.74 15.80 -18.98
C ARG A 890 20.48 15.25 -17.55
N PRO A 891 20.61 13.93 -17.29
CA PRO A 891 20.48 13.41 -15.94
C PRO A 891 21.55 14.04 -15.03
N SER A 892 21.12 14.92 -14.15
CA SER A 892 21.95 15.42 -13.06
C SER A 892 22.24 14.26 -12.11
N PRO A 893 23.51 14.02 -11.71
CA PRO A 893 23.85 13.02 -10.68
C PRO A 893 23.39 13.45 -9.27
N TYR A 894 22.77 14.63 -9.14
CA TYR A 894 22.24 15.20 -7.91
C TYR A 894 20.75 15.49 -8.05
N PRO A 895 19.95 15.33 -6.99
CA PRO A 895 18.49 15.41 -7.08
C PRO A 895 17.96 16.84 -7.27
N PHE A 896 18.83 17.84 -7.18
CA PHE A 896 18.63 19.23 -7.59
C PHE A 896 19.99 19.88 -7.86
N VAL A 897 20.01 21.04 -8.53
CA VAL A 897 21.25 21.81 -8.74
C VAL A 897 21.57 22.69 -7.53
N ALA A 898 20.64 23.56 -7.13
CA ALA A 898 20.80 24.47 -5.99
C ALA A 898 19.47 24.72 -5.27
N LEU A 899 19.54 24.95 -3.96
CA LEU A 899 18.46 25.42 -3.10
C LEU A 899 18.89 26.76 -2.47
N ARG A 900 18.11 27.83 -2.62
CA ARG A 900 18.44 29.20 -2.16
C ARG A 900 17.42 29.71 -1.13
N SER A 901 17.87 30.58 -0.23
CA SER A 901 17.05 31.25 0.80
C SER A 901 16.42 30.31 1.86
N ALA A 902 16.79 29.03 1.90
CA ALA A 902 16.25 28.06 2.86
C ALA A 902 16.74 28.28 4.31
N ASN A 903 17.86 28.96 4.50
CA ASN A 903 18.42 29.29 5.82
C ASN A 903 17.66 30.41 6.57
N VAL A 904 16.67 31.04 5.93
CA VAL A 904 15.82 32.08 6.54
C VAL A 904 14.83 31.48 7.54
N PHE A 905 14.51 30.19 7.41
CA PHE A 905 13.59 29.49 8.31
C PHE A 905 14.25 29.09 9.64
N ARG A 906 13.54 29.32 10.76
CA ARG A 906 13.97 28.84 12.09
C ARG A 906 13.96 27.31 12.17
N SER A 907 12.97 26.68 11.54
CA SER A 907 12.81 25.23 11.47
C SER A 907 11.93 24.85 10.28
N VAL A 908 12.00 23.58 9.87
CA VAL A 908 11.02 22.96 8.99
C VAL A 908 10.29 21.87 9.76
N ILE A 909 8.97 21.80 9.61
CA ILE A 909 8.11 20.88 10.37
C ILE A 909 7.15 20.21 9.40
N GLU A 910 7.14 18.88 9.41
CA GLU A 910 6.20 18.04 8.68
C GLU A 910 5.06 17.61 9.63
N VAL A 911 3.82 17.75 9.19
CA VAL A 911 2.63 17.23 9.90
C VAL A 911 1.90 16.28 8.96
N ASP A 912 2.04 14.98 9.21
CA ASP A 912 1.47 13.94 8.39
C ASP A 912 0.34 13.15 9.08
N GLN A 913 -0.24 12.21 8.33
CA GLN A 913 -1.35 11.35 8.76
C GLN A 913 -0.89 9.99 9.32
N SER A 914 0.41 9.79 9.59
CA SER A 914 0.91 8.50 10.04
C SER A 914 0.35 8.12 11.44
N PRO A 915 0.10 6.82 11.70
CA PRO A 915 -0.34 6.37 13.02
C PRO A 915 0.69 6.70 14.10
N ILE A 916 0.21 7.19 15.25
CA ILE A 916 1.02 7.59 16.42
C ILE A 916 1.91 6.43 16.92
N GLY A 917 1.47 5.19 16.72
CA GLY A 917 2.26 3.99 16.97
C GLY A 917 1.87 2.84 16.03
N LYS A 918 2.75 1.83 15.93
CA LYS A 918 2.52 0.59 15.17
C LYS A 918 2.30 -0.63 16.07
N THR A 919 2.24 -0.46 17.38
CA THR A 919 2.11 -1.55 18.36
C THR A 919 1.21 -1.16 19.53
N PRO A 920 0.53 -2.12 20.20
CA PRO A 920 -0.26 -1.86 21.41
C PRO A 920 0.55 -1.36 22.63
N ARG A 921 1.89 -1.37 22.53
CA ARG A 921 2.81 -0.79 23.52
C ARG A 921 3.03 0.72 23.34
N SER A 922 2.72 1.25 22.15
CA SER A 922 2.66 2.70 21.92
C SER A 922 1.37 3.24 22.53
N THR A 923 1.50 4.04 23.58
CA THR A 923 0.39 4.76 24.24
C THR A 923 0.60 6.27 24.18
N PRO A 924 -0.45 7.10 24.36
CA PRO A 924 -0.33 8.56 24.44
C PRO A 924 0.75 9.03 25.43
N ALA A 925 0.83 8.41 26.62
CA ALA A 925 1.85 8.77 27.61
C ALA A 925 3.29 8.43 27.18
N THR A 926 3.48 7.35 26.40
CA THR A 926 4.80 7.04 25.82
C THR A 926 5.17 7.99 24.69
N TYR A 927 4.22 8.34 23.81
CA TYR A 927 4.45 9.22 22.66
C TYR A 927 4.79 10.67 23.09
N LEU A 928 4.17 11.15 24.16
CA LEU A 928 4.46 12.46 24.75
C LEU A 928 5.71 12.48 25.66
N GLY A 929 6.33 11.33 25.92
CA GLY A 929 7.47 11.21 26.84
C GLY A 929 7.13 11.32 28.34
N ILE A 930 5.89 11.61 28.70
CA ILE A 930 5.47 11.77 30.12
C ILE A 930 5.54 10.46 30.92
N PHE A 931 5.43 9.31 30.26
CA PHE A 931 5.49 8.01 30.95
C PHE A 931 6.81 7.79 31.69
N ASP A 932 7.92 8.32 31.17
CA ASP A 932 9.23 8.16 31.81
C ASP A 932 9.32 8.91 33.14
N GLN A 933 8.70 10.09 33.22
CA GLN A 933 8.59 10.87 34.46
C GLN A 933 7.71 10.15 35.48
N ILE A 934 6.57 9.59 35.06
CA ILE A 934 5.67 8.79 35.91
C ILE A 934 6.43 7.58 36.48
N ARG A 935 7.20 6.86 35.66
CA ARG A 935 8.02 5.70 36.11
C ARG A 935 9.12 6.09 37.10
N GLN A 936 9.79 7.21 36.88
CA GLN A 936 10.79 7.75 37.81
C GLN A 936 10.15 8.14 39.14
N PHE A 937 8.96 8.74 39.13
CA PHE A 937 8.23 9.09 40.34
C PHE A 937 7.85 7.84 41.15
N PHE A 938 7.24 6.82 40.51
CA PHE A 938 6.90 5.57 41.20
C PHE A 938 8.13 4.84 41.78
N ALA A 939 9.29 4.90 41.13
CA ALA A 939 10.54 4.38 41.67
C ALA A 939 11.10 5.19 42.86
N SER A 940 10.69 6.44 43.02
CA SER A 940 11.14 7.31 44.12
C SER A 940 10.41 7.10 45.44
N LEU A 941 9.24 6.41 45.41
CA LEU A 941 8.39 6.13 46.56
C LEU A 941 9.12 5.29 47.64
N PRO A 942 8.83 5.48 48.94
CA PRO A 942 9.45 4.72 50.03
C PRO A 942 9.31 3.21 49.87
N GLU A 943 8.13 2.72 49.52
CA GLU A 943 7.80 1.30 49.33
C GLU A 943 8.63 0.69 48.19
N SER A 944 8.78 1.43 47.08
CA SER A 944 9.61 1.06 45.95
C SER A 944 11.09 0.97 46.33
N LYS A 945 11.59 1.94 47.10
CA LYS A 945 12.99 1.97 47.57
C LYS A 945 13.30 0.80 48.51
N ILE A 946 12.40 0.49 49.44
CA ILE A 946 12.54 -0.66 50.35
C ILE A 946 12.59 -1.98 49.57
N ARG A 947 11.79 -2.12 48.50
CA ARG A 947 11.79 -3.29 47.62
C ARG A 947 12.91 -3.28 46.56
N GLY A 948 13.77 -2.26 46.53
CA GLY A 948 14.86 -2.12 45.54
C GLY A 948 14.38 -1.87 44.10
N TYR A 949 13.14 -1.41 43.90
CA TYR A 949 12.56 -1.22 42.58
C TYR A 949 13.00 0.09 41.93
N THR A 950 13.50 0.00 40.71
CA THR A 950 13.90 1.14 39.88
C THR A 950 12.86 1.43 38.79
N ALA A 951 13.02 2.55 38.08
CA ALA A 951 12.09 2.98 37.02
C ALA A 951 11.92 1.96 35.86
N SER A 952 12.80 0.97 35.74
CA SER A 952 12.64 -0.15 34.81
C SER A 952 11.49 -1.08 35.22
N ARG A 953 11.38 -1.47 36.50
CA ARG A 953 10.30 -2.35 37.03
C ARG A 953 8.92 -1.78 36.71
N PHE A 954 8.78 -0.45 36.74
CA PHE A 954 7.56 0.28 36.42
C PHE A 954 7.30 0.46 34.91
N SER A 955 8.14 -0.09 34.01
CA SER A 955 7.92 -0.08 32.57
C SER A 955 7.27 -1.38 32.10
N PHE A 956 6.05 -1.29 31.57
CA PHE A 956 5.35 -2.41 30.95
C PHE A 956 6.08 -2.98 29.71
N ASN A 957 7.07 -2.27 29.16
CA ASN A 957 7.91 -2.79 28.08
C ASN A 957 8.98 -3.79 28.59
N THR A 958 9.34 -3.75 29.88
CA THR A 958 10.37 -4.63 30.46
C THR A 958 9.75 -5.83 31.17
N ALA A 959 10.44 -6.98 31.15
CA ALA A 959 9.96 -8.21 31.79
C ALA A 959 9.82 -8.11 33.33
N GLY A 960 10.42 -7.10 33.96
CA GLY A 960 10.47 -6.99 35.42
C GLY A 960 9.09 -6.88 36.10
N GLY A 961 8.25 -5.94 35.67
CA GLY A 961 6.95 -5.70 36.32
C GLY A 961 5.73 -5.82 35.41
N ARG A 962 5.91 -6.13 34.11
CA ARG A 962 4.78 -6.29 33.18
C ARG A 962 3.98 -7.55 33.49
N CYS A 963 2.69 -7.55 33.18
CA CYS A 963 1.89 -8.77 33.19
C CYS A 963 2.47 -9.78 32.19
N PRO A 964 2.77 -11.03 32.58
CA PRO A 964 3.38 -12.01 31.69
C PRO A 964 2.42 -12.48 30.59
N ALA A 965 1.13 -12.67 30.89
CA ALA A 965 0.15 -13.22 29.94
C ALA A 965 -0.18 -12.31 28.75
N CYS A 966 -0.05 -10.98 28.89
CA CYS A 966 -0.21 -10.02 27.79
C CYS A 966 1.07 -9.27 27.44
N ASP A 967 2.19 -9.64 28.06
CA ASP A 967 3.51 -9.07 27.81
C ASP A 967 3.53 -7.52 27.86
N GLY A 968 2.75 -6.94 28.79
CA GLY A 968 2.60 -5.50 28.99
C GLY A 968 1.66 -4.77 28.01
N ALA A 969 1.01 -5.47 27.08
CA ALA A 969 0.06 -4.87 26.14
C ALA A 969 -1.31 -4.53 26.76
N GLY A 970 -1.69 -5.21 27.87
CA GLY A 970 -3.01 -5.07 28.52
C GLY A 970 -4.17 -5.72 27.76
N ARG A 971 -3.93 -6.14 26.51
CA ARG A 971 -4.85 -6.87 25.64
C ARG A 971 -4.15 -8.08 25.05
N ILE A 972 -4.91 -9.12 24.75
CA ILE A 972 -4.44 -10.32 24.04
C ILE A 972 -4.92 -10.22 22.60
N LYS A 973 -4.02 -10.50 21.66
CA LYS A 973 -4.35 -10.59 20.24
C LYS A 973 -5.01 -11.95 19.98
N LEU A 974 -6.28 -11.96 19.62
CA LEU A 974 -6.95 -13.16 19.12
C LEU A 974 -6.69 -13.24 17.62
N GLU A 975 -5.84 -14.19 17.21
CA GLU A 975 -5.57 -14.42 15.79
C GLU A 975 -6.75 -15.14 15.14
N MET A 976 -7.26 -14.58 14.04
CA MET A 976 -8.47 -15.09 13.39
C MET A 976 -8.17 -15.56 11.96
N ALA A 977 -8.42 -16.84 11.67
CA ALA A 977 -8.07 -17.43 10.38
C ALA A 977 -8.82 -16.82 9.16
N PHE A 978 -9.97 -16.19 9.39
CA PHE A 978 -10.89 -15.71 8.33
C PHE A 978 -11.39 -14.27 8.51
N MET A 979 -10.95 -13.57 9.56
CA MET A 979 -11.37 -12.20 9.91
C MET A 979 -10.14 -11.40 10.35
N PRO A 980 -10.20 -10.05 10.40
CA PRO A 980 -9.12 -9.26 10.99
C PRO A 980 -8.85 -9.67 12.44
N ASP A 981 -7.57 -9.73 12.81
CA ASP A 981 -7.18 -10.03 14.19
C ASP A 981 -7.80 -9.04 15.17
N THR A 982 -8.43 -9.56 16.22
CA THR A 982 -9.18 -8.76 17.20
C THR A 982 -8.46 -8.74 18.54
N TYR A 983 -8.53 -7.62 19.27
CA TYR A 983 -7.88 -7.48 20.57
C TYR A 983 -8.88 -7.58 21.71
N LEU A 984 -8.78 -8.65 22.51
CA LEU A 984 -9.56 -8.82 23.74
C LEU A 984 -8.82 -8.21 24.93
N PRO A 985 -9.51 -7.69 25.97
CA PRO A 985 -8.89 -7.37 27.25
C PRO A 985 -8.15 -8.59 27.81
N CYS A 986 -6.98 -8.40 28.41
CA CYS A 986 -6.27 -9.50 29.09
C CYS A 986 -6.98 -9.82 30.42
N ASP A 987 -7.43 -11.07 30.60
CA ASP A 987 -8.18 -11.49 31.79
C ASP A 987 -7.37 -11.36 33.10
N ASP A 988 -6.09 -11.75 33.08
CA ASP A 988 -5.19 -11.73 34.24
C ASP A 988 -4.99 -10.32 34.81
N CYS A 989 -4.69 -9.34 33.94
CA CYS A 989 -4.40 -7.96 34.38
C CYS A 989 -5.59 -7.00 34.22
N ARG A 990 -6.67 -7.44 33.57
CA ARG A 990 -7.88 -6.63 33.24
C ARG A 990 -7.53 -5.28 32.60
N GLY A 991 -6.56 -5.28 31.69
CA GLY A 991 -6.07 -4.07 31.02
C GLY A 991 -5.12 -3.18 31.82
N SER A 992 -4.70 -3.58 33.03
CA SER A 992 -3.75 -2.79 33.86
C SER A 992 -2.29 -2.87 33.38
N ARG A 993 -1.93 -3.84 32.52
CA ARG A 993 -0.58 -4.09 31.94
C ARG A 993 0.50 -4.61 32.90
N TYR A 994 0.30 -4.60 34.22
CA TYR A 994 1.32 -4.96 35.23
C TYR A 994 1.03 -6.28 35.96
N SER A 995 2.05 -6.85 36.61
CA SER A 995 1.90 -8.01 37.49
C SER A 995 1.26 -7.62 38.83
N PRO A 996 0.61 -8.57 39.53
CA PRO A 996 0.02 -8.32 40.86
C PRO A 996 1.01 -7.83 41.92
N GLU A 997 2.31 -8.12 41.77
CA GLU A 997 3.38 -7.69 42.69
C GLU A 997 3.48 -6.15 42.84
N LEU A 998 3.04 -5.41 41.82
CA LEU A 998 3.02 -3.94 41.82
C LEU A 998 1.69 -3.36 42.33
N ALA A 999 0.73 -4.19 42.77
CA ALA A 999 -0.55 -3.72 43.29
C ALA A 999 -0.43 -2.97 44.62
N ASP A 1000 0.57 -3.31 45.45
CA ASP A 1000 0.81 -2.65 46.75
C ASP A 1000 1.36 -1.22 46.59
N ILE A 1001 2.00 -0.92 45.45
CA ILE A 1001 2.70 0.33 45.24
C ILE A 1001 1.74 1.34 44.64
N THR A 1002 1.19 2.19 45.51
CA THR A 1002 0.20 3.20 45.16
C THR A 1002 0.75 4.60 45.34
N TRP A 1003 0.20 5.52 44.56
CA TRP A 1003 0.46 6.94 44.66
C TRP A 1003 -0.89 7.69 44.63
N LYS A 1004 -1.15 8.56 45.62
CA LYS A 1004 -2.49 9.14 45.88
C LYS A 1004 -3.58 8.04 45.87
N GLY A 1005 -3.26 6.84 46.37
CA GLY A 1005 -4.17 5.68 46.40
C GLY A 1005 -4.39 4.94 45.07
N LYS A 1006 -3.68 5.28 43.98
CA LYS A 1006 -3.75 4.59 42.68
C LYS A 1006 -2.45 3.87 42.34
N THR A 1007 -2.53 2.63 41.86
CA THR A 1007 -1.38 1.89 41.31
C THR A 1007 -0.94 2.47 39.97
N ILE A 1008 0.27 2.18 39.49
CA ILE A 1008 0.73 2.66 38.18
C ILE A 1008 -0.18 2.19 37.02
N GLY A 1009 -0.77 1.00 37.11
CA GLY A 1009 -1.75 0.50 36.12
C GLY A 1009 -3.05 1.31 36.13
N GLN A 1010 -3.51 1.73 37.31
CA GLN A 1010 -4.66 2.62 37.46
C GLN A 1010 -4.35 4.06 37.03
N VAL A 1011 -3.12 4.54 37.26
CA VAL A 1011 -2.64 5.83 36.73
C VAL A 1011 -2.64 5.82 35.21
N LEU A 1012 -2.21 4.72 34.56
CA LEU A 1012 -2.33 4.56 33.11
C LEU A 1012 -3.78 4.48 32.59
N GLN A 1013 -4.74 4.12 33.45
CA GLN A 1013 -6.16 4.13 33.11
C GLN A 1013 -6.83 5.49 33.34
N LEU A 1014 -6.14 6.47 33.96
CA LEU A 1014 -6.62 7.84 34.02
C LEU A 1014 -6.71 8.42 32.61
N THR A 1015 -7.80 9.13 32.35
CA THR A 1015 -7.87 10.14 31.30
C THR A 1015 -6.81 11.24 31.51
N PHE A 1016 -6.36 11.94 30.47
CA PHE A 1016 -5.57 13.17 30.64
C PHE A 1016 -6.31 14.24 31.46
N GLU A 1017 -7.65 14.27 31.41
CA GLU A 1017 -8.51 15.08 32.29
C GLU A 1017 -8.24 14.77 33.77
N GLU A 1018 -8.44 13.51 34.20
CA GLU A 1018 -8.14 13.08 35.57
C GLU A 1018 -6.65 13.14 35.90
N ALA A 1019 -5.77 12.98 34.91
CA ALA A 1019 -4.33 13.02 35.09
C ALA A 1019 -3.80 14.44 35.35
N ALA A 1020 -4.39 15.48 34.76
CA ALA A 1020 -3.98 16.86 35.04
C ALA A 1020 -4.27 17.26 36.50
N GLU A 1021 -5.41 16.80 37.05
CA GLU A 1021 -5.75 16.92 38.47
C GLU A 1021 -4.86 16.03 39.34
N PHE A 1022 -4.66 14.77 38.94
CA PHE A 1022 -3.81 13.83 39.69
C PHE A 1022 -2.33 14.29 39.74
N PHE A 1023 -1.82 14.95 38.71
CA PHE A 1023 -0.46 15.49 38.61
C PHE A 1023 -0.34 17.00 38.94
N ASP A 1024 -1.37 17.62 39.54
CA ASP A 1024 -1.44 19.04 39.97
C ASP A 1024 -0.10 19.65 40.47
N PHE A 1025 0.56 18.97 41.41
CA PHE A 1025 1.81 19.36 42.06
C PHE A 1025 3.05 19.27 41.15
N HIS A 1026 2.99 18.56 40.02
CA HIS A 1026 4.11 18.34 39.11
C HIS A 1026 3.92 19.16 37.84
N SER A 1027 4.36 20.42 37.89
CA SER A 1027 4.15 21.45 36.86
C SER A 1027 4.30 20.95 35.41
N GLN A 1028 5.34 20.17 35.08
CA GLN A 1028 5.55 19.67 33.72
C GLN A 1028 4.52 18.61 33.27
N LEU A 1029 4.16 17.66 34.15
CA LEU A 1029 3.16 16.64 33.87
C LEU A 1029 1.76 17.26 33.78
N SER A 1030 1.44 18.15 34.73
CA SER A 1030 0.21 18.94 34.72
C SER A 1030 0.14 19.81 33.46
N GLN A 1031 1.21 20.51 33.05
CA GLN A 1031 1.24 21.29 31.81
C GLN A 1031 1.07 20.45 30.54
N ILE A 1032 1.63 19.24 30.47
CA ILE A 1032 1.45 18.37 29.30
C ILE A 1032 0.04 17.76 29.29
N CYS A 1033 -0.51 17.38 30.44
CA CYS A 1033 -1.90 16.91 30.52
C CYS A 1033 -2.88 18.06 30.25
N GLN A 1034 -2.62 19.26 30.76
CA GLN A 1034 -3.39 20.47 30.46
C GLN A 1034 -3.24 20.86 28.99
N LEU A 1035 -2.07 20.73 28.37
CA LEU A 1035 -1.94 20.91 26.92
C LEU A 1035 -2.74 19.84 26.18
N MET A 1036 -2.81 18.60 26.67
CA MET A 1036 -3.68 17.57 26.11
C MET A 1036 -5.17 17.90 26.29
N ILE A 1037 -5.59 18.54 27.39
CA ILE A 1037 -6.96 19.03 27.69
C ILE A 1037 -7.33 20.28 26.88
N ASP A 1038 -6.41 21.24 26.78
CA ASP A 1038 -6.50 22.39 25.88
C ASP A 1038 -6.51 21.87 24.42
N CYS A 1039 -5.90 20.71 24.16
CA CYS A 1039 -5.91 20.02 22.88
C CYS A 1039 -7.15 19.14 22.65
N GLY A 1040 -6.99 17.79 22.55
CA GLY A 1040 -8.04 16.94 21.96
C GLY A 1040 -7.78 15.48 21.59
N LEU A 1041 -7.67 14.46 22.45
CA LEU A 1041 -6.58 14.15 23.40
C LEU A 1041 -6.79 14.04 24.96
N GLY A 1042 -7.88 14.53 25.60
CA GLY A 1042 -8.23 14.59 27.05
C GLY A 1042 -8.77 13.30 27.71
N TYR A 1043 -9.95 12.79 27.33
CA TYR A 1043 -10.36 11.44 27.77
C TYR A 1043 -9.58 10.27 27.15
N LEU A 1044 -8.54 10.51 26.33
CA LEU A 1044 -7.57 9.44 26.08
C LEU A 1044 -7.05 8.98 27.44
N THR A 1045 -7.06 7.68 27.70
CA THR A 1045 -6.33 7.20 28.88
C THR A 1045 -4.83 7.28 28.59
N LEU A 1046 -4.02 7.63 29.60
CA LEU A 1046 -2.56 7.75 29.46
C LEU A 1046 -1.95 6.49 28.83
N GLY A 1047 -2.49 5.33 29.20
CA GLY A 1047 -2.16 3.99 28.72
C GLY A 1047 -3.11 3.42 27.67
N GLN A 1048 -3.89 4.22 26.95
CA GLN A 1048 -4.67 3.75 25.81
C GLN A 1048 -3.72 3.15 24.76
N SER A 1049 -3.95 1.90 24.35
CA SER A 1049 -3.17 1.32 23.25
C SER A 1049 -3.43 2.07 21.96
N SER A 1050 -2.39 2.32 21.16
CA SER A 1050 -2.56 2.54 19.73
C SER A 1050 -3.37 1.37 19.14
N PRO A 1051 -4.36 1.64 18.28
CA PRO A 1051 -4.99 0.60 17.48
C PRO A 1051 -3.98 -0.05 16.51
#